data_AF-A0A251WG98-F1
#
_entry.id   AF-A0A251WG98-F1
#
_cell.length_a   1.000
_cell.length_b   1.000
_cell.length_c   1.000
_cell.angle_alpha   90.00
_cell.angle_beta   90.00
_cell.angle_gamma   90.00
#
_symmetry.space_group_name_H-M   'P 1'
#
loop_
_entity.id
_entity.type
_entity.pdbx_description
1 polymer ?
#
loop_
_entity_poly.entity_id
_entity_poly.type
_entity_poly.pdbx_seq_one_letter_code
_entity_poly.pdbx_strand_id
1 'polypeptide(L)'
;MDRYALVIGIGQYDGMPSLSKPAWDAIALQKVLEAAGWRVKCLSDKVDGKTLEAALTEFLERQAVGQDALIYFTGHGFMVEESEDDRRGYLATSDCTIELEGDTIVSQRKGLSFSRLNGLIHRARLSSLVVLLDCCHGGLFVEDGLVKRSLKAEADQNFCWIAACRSFQQSYARRSEAHSLFTGALLEALAESQAENGEVTVLSVLRFVNAAFKQMQMQEPIYIGAGKDIPLIRYGQRMAEPTMIREENPYQGLLAFTPATKQFFFGRDRVVDDLVLKLKDANFVPVIGASGSGKSSVVRAGLVPRLEELGWRVLEPIVPGTDPNAVLQGTIAALDDPAKNTLLVVDQFEEVFTLCRDRSEQSKFIQALMNLKIRVVVTMRADFVEACLADAGLTQAIEQDAVYLGPLVGENLEAAIEKPAMTQGMTIQPKLLAQILQDVKAEENCLPLLEFALSELWERSLAPNNGGTEPNYELTLADYRKLGGVAGALNAHAEGIYKQLATQKREHWVQRVMLKLVRTGERTKDTRQRQRKVDILAMAKDDGEREAIESVITALVDGRLLVSDRVDGQDVIDLSHEALMISWQRFVGWRENGRQVRRIVDSVEDLLRAWNDSGKKRRYLLEGRLLKDARRLLKDAPADVVAAKSFIWKSLWWRWTQLISILLVPILVLGVPSEYFWREEAVMRDYVRIEQLGNGDPGERAAIINLLGGCWVEKYLPILPKYLRERGFGNCRSIINARLDQANFSNLDLSGASFFRASLNRADFMNANMSRTKFIGTNLSEASFIDANLSKARLDFANLSKADFHSTNLSGAELGSANLSQATLWYVDLSEAYLGSTNLNEVQFDNTNLSGANLERANMKNAKFQCSGLAIEHPRLGLAGEHHQAFHQCTTLKNIKWDRETNWQGIQGWETVENIPPALKQQLGLKDKKEDGREKTEEKKKPPR
;
A
#
# COMPACT_ATOMS: atom_id res chain seq x y z
N MET A 1 -43.63 12.91 36.29
CA MET A 1 -42.95 12.50 37.54
C MET A 1 -42.94 13.71 38.44
N ASP A 2 -43.30 13.54 39.72
CA ASP A 2 -43.24 14.62 40.70
C ASP A 2 -41.77 14.85 41.06
N ARG A 3 -41.36 16.09 41.28
CA ARG A 3 -39.96 16.44 41.63
C ARG A 3 -39.94 17.00 43.04
N TYR A 4 -38.99 16.58 43.86
CA TYR A 4 -38.94 16.94 45.27
C TYR A 4 -37.61 17.61 45.61
N ALA A 5 -37.67 18.73 46.33
CA ALA A 5 -36.47 19.40 46.81
C ALA A 5 -36.50 19.60 48.32
N LEU A 6 -35.36 19.40 48.98
CA LEU A 6 -35.12 19.75 50.37
C LEU A 6 -34.07 20.86 50.40
N VAL A 7 -34.50 22.06 50.78
CA VAL A 7 -33.68 23.27 50.79
C VAL A 7 -33.42 23.66 52.24
N ILE A 8 -32.15 23.72 52.65
CA ILE A 8 -31.74 23.88 54.04
C ILE A 8 -30.83 25.11 54.13
N GLY A 9 -31.22 26.11 54.92
CA GLY A 9 -30.44 27.33 55.14
C GLY A 9 -30.32 27.68 56.62
N ILE A 10 -29.20 27.31 57.24
CA ILE A 10 -28.98 27.50 58.67
C ILE A 10 -28.15 28.77 58.90
N GLY A 11 -28.77 29.78 59.51
CA GLY A 11 -28.15 31.09 59.75
C GLY A 11 -27.85 31.36 61.22
N GLN A 12 -28.59 30.74 62.14
CA GLN A 12 -28.45 30.95 63.58
C GLN A 12 -27.88 29.70 64.25
N TYR A 13 -26.87 29.90 65.08
CA TYR A 13 -26.14 28.83 65.76
C TYR A 13 -25.97 29.15 67.25
N ASP A 14 -26.16 28.15 68.10
CA ASP A 14 -25.99 28.27 69.55
C ASP A 14 -24.52 28.18 69.97
N GLY A 15 -23.71 27.40 69.22
CA GLY A 15 -22.28 27.17 69.49
C GLY A 15 -21.31 27.68 68.42
N MET A 16 -21.78 28.45 67.44
CA MET A 16 -20.97 28.97 66.32
C MET A 16 -21.40 30.40 65.92
N PRO A 17 -20.57 31.15 65.18
CA PRO A 17 -20.96 32.46 64.67
C PRO A 17 -22.16 32.37 63.73
N SER A 18 -23.15 33.25 63.93
CA SER A 18 -24.33 33.31 63.05
C SER A 18 -23.97 33.86 61.66
N LEU A 19 -24.63 33.32 60.63
CA LEU A 19 -24.49 33.71 59.22
C LEU A 19 -25.76 34.44 58.78
N SER A 20 -25.61 35.62 58.18
CA SER A 20 -26.75 36.47 57.82
C SER A 20 -27.43 36.10 56.50
N LYS A 21 -26.81 35.24 55.67
CA LYS A 21 -27.23 34.94 54.29
C LYS A 21 -27.97 33.59 54.09
N PRO A 22 -27.60 32.48 54.77
CA PRO A 22 -28.15 31.15 54.50
C PRO A 22 -29.69 31.05 54.47
N ALA A 23 -30.39 31.73 55.37
CA ALA A 23 -31.85 31.72 55.39
C ALA A 23 -32.45 32.39 54.13
N TRP A 24 -31.88 33.52 53.70
CA TRP A 24 -32.30 34.23 52.49
C TRP A 24 -31.96 33.46 51.22
N ASP A 25 -30.78 32.82 51.19
CA ASP A 25 -30.32 31.96 50.10
C ASP A 25 -31.26 30.76 49.90
N ALA A 26 -31.64 30.09 50.99
CA ALA A 26 -32.61 29.00 50.96
C ALA A 26 -34.00 29.48 50.47
N ILE A 27 -34.51 30.60 50.98
CA ILE A 27 -35.81 31.15 50.55
C ILE A 27 -35.79 31.55 49.07
N ALA A 28 -34.69 32.12 48.58
CA ALA A 28 -34.57 32.52 47.18
C ALA A 28 -34.58 31.30 46.25
N LEU A 29 -33.81 30.26 46.57
CA LEU A 29 -33.79 29.03 45.79
C LEU A 29 -35.13 28.27 45.87
N GLN A 30 -35.79 28.25 47.03
CA GLN A 30 -37.12 27.67 47.18
C GLN A 30 -38.09 28.28 46.17
N LYS A 31 -38.17 29.61 46.07
CA LYS A 31 -39.08 30.29 45.15
C LYS A 31 -38.83 29.91 43.69
N VAL A 32 -37.57 29.83 43.29
CA VAL A 32 -37.18 29.45 41.92
C VAL A 32 -37.59 28.00 41.63
N LEU A 33 -37.32 27.08 42.56
CA LEU A 33 -37.67 25.67 42.39
C LEU A 33 -39.18 25.42 42.41
N GLU A 34 -39.94 26.09 43.29
CA GLU A 34 -41.41 26.02 43.31
C GLU A 34 -42.02 26.54 42.01
N ALA A 35 -41.52 27.67 41.49
CA ALA A 35 -41.94 28.22 40.19
C ALA A 35 -41.63 27.25 39.03
N ALA A 36 -40.56 26.47 39.15
CA ALA A 36 -40.19 25.41 38.21
C ALA A 36 -40.93 24.08 38.42
N GLY A 37 -41.91 24.02 39.33
CA GLY A 37 -42.75 22.85 39.55
C GLY A 37 -42.17 21.81 40.52
N TRP A 38 -41.15 22.15 41.30
CA TRP A 38 -40.66 21.29 42.38
C TRP A 38 -41.55 21.41 43.62
N ARG A 39 -41.77 20.28 44.29
CA ARG A 39 -42.33 20.25 45.65
C ARG A 39 -41.20 20.48 46.64
N VAL A 40 -41.07 21.70 47.12
CA VAL A 40 -39.96 22.11 47.98
C VAL A 40 -40.35 22.06 49.45
N LYS A 41 -39.52 21.42 50.27
CA LYS A 41 -39.52 21.56 51.73
C LYS A 41 -38.33 22.42 52.11
N CYS A 42 -38.60 23.61 52.66
CA CYS A 42 -37.55 24.52 53.11
C CYS A 42 -37.41 24.48 54.64
N LEU A 43 -36.18 24.38 55.13
CA LEU A 43 -35.81 24.50 56.54
C LEU A 43 -34.83 25.67 56.67
N SER A 44 -35.20 26.74 57.39
CA SER A 44 -34.40 27.97 57.48
C SER A 44 -34.16 28.45 58.92
N ASP A 45 -33.20 29.36 59.06
CA ASP A 45 -32.81 30.07 60.29
C ASP A 45 -32.20 29.18 61.37
N LYS A 46 -33.03 28.48 62.14
CA LYS A 46 -32.62 27.71 63.34
C LYS A 46 -33.14 26.28 63.25
N VAL A 47 -32.32 25.38 62.69
CA VAL A 47 -32.64 23.97 62.46
C VAL A 47 -31.73 23.08 63.30
N ASP A 48 -32.27 22.35 64.28
CA ASP A 48 -31.47 21.46 65.14
C ASP A 48 -31.17 20.12 64.43
N GLY A 49 -30.20 19.36 64.97
CA GLY A 49 -29.76 18.12 64.34
C GLY A 49 -30.83 17.04 64.25
N LYS A 50 -31.72 16.94 65.25
CA LYS A 50 -32.83 15.98 65.23
C LYS A 50 -33.84 16.30 64.13
N THR A 51 -34.16 17.59 63.98
CA THR A 51 -35.09 18.09 62.96
C THR A 51 -34.52 17.88 61.56
N LEU A 52 -33.23 18.20 61.37
CA LEU A 52 -32.55 18.00 60.10
C LEU A 52 -32.49 16.52 59.71
N GLU A 53 -32.10 15.64 60.63
CA GLU A 53 -32.02 14.20 60.36
C GLU A 53 -33.40 13.59 60.07
N ALA A 54 -34.44 13.98 60.83
CA ALA A 54 -35.80 13.54 60.59
C ALA A 54 -36.31 14.01 59.22
N ALA A 55 -35.99 15.25 58.82
CA ALA A 55 -36.37 15.78 57.52
C ALA A 55 -35.67 15.09 56.36
N LEU A 56 -34.36 14.84 56.47
CA LEU A 56 -33.59 14.09 55.47
C LEU A 56 -34.09 12.66 55.32
N THR A 57 -34.39 11.98 56.44
CA THR A 57 -34.91 10.62 56.43
C THR A 57 -36.29 10.56 55.77
N GLU A 58 -37.22 11.44 56.16
CA GLU A 58 -38.56 11.50 55.55
C GLU A 58 -38.48 11.84 54.05
N PHE A 59 -37.59 12.77 53.68
CA PHE A 59 -37.40 13.19 52.28
C PHE A 59 -36.89 12.04 51.41
N LEU A 60 -35.78 11.40 51.82
CA LEU A 60 -35.09 10.38 51.02
C LEU A 60 -35.79 9.02 51.04
N GLU A 61 -36.34 8.61 52.18
CA GLU A 61 -36.89 7.26 52.36
C GLU A 61 -38.42 7.18 52.12
N ARG A 62 -39.13 8.33 52.05
CA ARG A 62 -40.59 8.34 51.82
C ARG A 62 -41.04 9.27 50.69
N GLN A 63 -40.63 10.53 50.70
CA GLN A 63 -41.20 11.53 49.78
C GLN A 63 -40.66 11.40 48.34
N ALA A 64 -39.36 11.24 48.18
CA ALA A 64 -38.70 11.24 46.88
C ALA A 64 -38.49 9.85 46.27
N VAL A 65 -39.09 8.79 46.84
CA VAL A 65 -38.91 7.40 46.38
C VAL A 65 -39.40 7.24 44.94
N GLY A 66 -38.50 6.83 44.04
CA GLY A 66 -38.74 6.67 42.60
C GLY A 66 -38.89 7.98 41.84
N GLN A 67 -38.48 9.12 42.41
CA GLN A 67 -38.63 10.46 41.83
C GLN A 67 -37.28 11.19 41.74
N ASP A 68 -37.28 12.36 41.10
CA ASP A 68 -36.12 13.27 41.09
C ASP A 68 -36.03 14.01 42.43
N ALA A 69 -34.84 13.99 43.03
CA ALA A 69 -34.56 14.61 44.32
C ALA A 69 -33.48 15.68 44.20
N LEU A 70 -33.69 16.84 44.83
CA LEU A 70 -32.68 17.88 44.98
C LEU A 70 -32.48 18.19 46.47
N ILE A 71 -31.25 18.18 46.94
CA ILE A 71 -30.87 18.65 48.27
C ILE A 71 -29.98 19.86 48.10
N TYR A 72 -30.37 20.98 48.70
CA TYR A 72 -29.53 22.18 48.77
C TYR A 72 -29.26 22.50 50.24
N PHE A 73 -28.00 22.72 50.58
CA PHE A 73 -27.57 23.12 51.90
C PHE A 73 -26.71 24.38 51.83
N THR A 74 -27.06 25.39 52.63
CA THR A 74 -26.25 26.59 52.86
C THR A 74 -26.10 26.83 54.37
N GLY A 75 -24.87 27.12 54.81
CA GLY A 75 -24.52 27.24 56.22
C GLY A 75 -23.06 26.88 56.51
N HIS A 76 -22.72 26.66 57.78
CA HIS A 76 -21.37 26.21 58.16
C HIS A 76 -21.13 24.74 57.82
N GLY A 77 -19.96 24.49 57.22
CA GLY A 77 -19.38 23.16 57.04
C GLY A 77 -17.97 23.15 57.62
N PHE A 78 -17.62 22.09 58.34
CA PHE A 78 -16.35 22.02 59.06
C PHE A 78 -15.80 20.60 59.15
N MET A 79 -14.52 20.51 59.49
CA MET A 79 -13.76 19.27 59.64
C MET A 79 -13.36 19.06 61.09
N VAL A 80 -13.34 17.80 61.52
CA VAL A 80 -12.74 17.38 62.79
C VAL A 80 -11.63 16.37 62.48
N GLU A 81 -10.43 16.62 63.01
CA GLU A 81 -9.28 15.72 62.89
C GLU A 81 -9.22 14.82 64.14
N GLU A 82 -9.54 13.53 64.01
CA GLU A 82 -9.46 12.55 65.11
C GLU A 82 -8.06 11.88 65.17
N SER A 83 -7.31 11.83 64.06
CA SER A 83 -5.89 11.41 63.95
C SER A 83 -5.24 11.90 62.64
N GLU A 84 -3.91 11.78 62.46
CA GLU A 84 -3.19 12.19 61.22
C GLU A 84 -3.78 11.57 59.94
N ASP A 85 -4.46 10.42 60.04
CA ASP A 85 -5.07 9.68 58.92
C ASP A 85 -6.64 9.62 58.96
N ASP A 86 -7.32 10.18 59.97
CA ASP A 86 -8.80 10.12 60.10
C ASP A 86 -9.41 11.52 60.23
N ARG A 87 -9.77 12.10 59.08
CA ARG A 87 -10.45 13.40 58.96
C ARG A 87 -11.93 13.19 58.66
N ARG A 88 -12.82 13.83 59.43
CA ARG A 88 -14.27 13.70 59.26
C ARG A 88 -14.99 15.03 59.03
N GLY A 89 -15.91 14.98 58.08
CA GLY A 89 -16.76 16.11 57.70
C GLY A 89 -18.07 16.20 58.41
N TYR A 90 -18.47 17.43 58.73
CA TYR A 90 -19.77 17.73 59.33
C TYR A 90 -20.44 18.94 58.70
N LEU A 91 -21.76 18.85 58.53
CA LEU A 91 -22.65 19.99 58.32
C LEU A 91 -23.13 20.49 59.68
N ALA A 92 -22.94 21.78 59.94
CA ALA A 92 -23.33 22.39 61.21
C ALA A 92 -24.85 22.49 61.32
N THR A 93 -25.41 21.98 62.41
CA THR A 93 -26.79 22.22 62.83
C THR A 93 -26.83 23.42 63.77
N SER A 94 -28.00 24.03 63.96
CA SER A 94 -28.12 25.21 64.84
C SER A 94 -27.75 24.94 66.29
N ASP A 95 -27.94 23.70 66.77
CA ASP A 95 -27.59 23.27 68.13
C ASP A 95 -26.19 22.63 68.22
N CYS A 96 -25.40 22.72 67.15
CA CYS A 96 -24.05 22.19 67.10
C CYS A 96 -23.11 23.04 67.96
N THR A 97 -22.24 22.34 68.70
CA THR A 97 -21.19 22.93 69.53
C THR A 97 -19.86 22.32 69.09
N ILE A 98 -18.83 23.16 69.01
CA ILE A 98 -17.47 22.79 68.59
C ILE A 98 -16.49 23.13 69.70
N GLU A 99 -15.46 22.31 69.86
CA GLU A 99 -14.30 22.58 70.72
C GLU A 99 -13.09 22.89 69.84
N LEU A 100 -12.40 24.00 70.14
CA LEU A 100 -11.27 24.50 69.36
C LEU A 100 -9.97 24.31 70.16
N GLU A 101 -8.93 23.81 69.49
CA GLU A 101 -7.54 23.88 69.95
C GLU A 101 -6.76 24.69 68.91
N GLY A 102 -6.37 25.92 69.26
CA GLY A 102 -5.89 26.89 68.26
C GLY A 102 -6.97 27.26 67.25
N ASP A 103 -6.65 27.18 65.95
CA ASP A 103 -7.59 27.40 64.84
C ASP A 103 -8.24 26.10 64.32
N THR A 104 -7.94 24.95 64.93
CA THR A 104 -8.44 23.63 64.53
C THR A 104 -9.56 23.14 65.43
N ILE A 105 -10.59 22.53 64.82
CA ILE A 105 -11.72 21.93 65.55
C ILE A 105 -11.33 20.50 65.93
N VAL A 106 -11.21 20.25 67.23
CA VAL A 106 -10.76 18.96 67.80
C VAL A 106 -11.92 18.06 68.19
N SER A 107 -13.10 18.62 68.47
CA SER A 107 -14.29 17.83 68.75
C SER A 107 -15.56 18.59 68.38
N GLN A 108 -16.64 17.85 68.11
CA GLN A 108 -17.96 18.42 67.86
C GLN A 108 -19.05 17.59 68.52
N ARG A 109 -20.15 18.25 68.87
CA ARG A 109 -21.40 17.59 69.23
C ARG A 109 -22.53 18.10 68.34
N LYS A 110 -23.41 17.17 67.95
CA LYS A 110 -24.69 17.40 67.24
C LYS A 110 -24.60 17.90 65.80
N GLY A 111 -23.41 18.03 65.21
CA GLY A 111 -23.26 18.22 63.77
C GLY A 111 -23.67 16.96 62.99
N LEU A 112 -24.22 17.16 61.79
CA LEU A 112 -24.59 16.06 60.91
C LEU A 112 -23.35 15.59 60.14
N SER A 113 -22.90 14.36 60.40
CA SER A 113 -21.74 13.82 59.69
C SER A 113 -22.07 13.48 58.24
N PHE A 114 -21.11 13.70 57.33
CA PHE A 114 -21.27 13.28 55.92
C PHE A 114 -21.42 11.77 55.77
N SER A 115 -20.77 10.97 56.64
CA SER A 115 -20.97 9.52 56.68
C SER A 115 -22.43 9.16 56.98
N ARG A 116 -23.09 9.90 57.88
CA ARG A 116 -24.51 9.69 58.18
C ARG A 116 -25.41 10.10 57.00
N LEU A 117 -25.14 11.24 56.37
CA LEU A 117 -25.85 11.70 55.17
C LEU A 117 -25.69 10.68 54.02
N ASN A 118 -24.48 10.21 53.77
CA ASN A 118 -24.21 9.18 52.76
C ASN A 118 -24.93 7.87 53.08
N GLY A 119 -24.99 7.47 54.35
CA GLY A 119 -25.74 6.30 54.79
C GLY A 119 -27.25 6.40 54.53
N LEU A 120 -27.83 7.61 54.61
CA LEU A 120 -29.23 7.87 54.24
C LEU A 120 -29.43 7.78 52.73
N ILE A 121 -28.56 8.43 51.95
CA ILE A 121 -28.60 8.40 50.48
C ILE A 121 -28.43 6.97 49.95
N HIS A 122 -27.55 6.18 50.55
CA HIS A 122 -27.30 4.78 50.15
C HIS A 122 -28.52 3.87 50.28
N ARG A 123 -29.45 4.19 51.18
CA ARG A 123 -30.71 3.44 51.36
C ARG A 123 -31.85 3.98 50.49
N ALA A 124 -31.70 5.17 49.92
CA ALA A 124 -32.72 5.82 49.12
C ALA A 124 -32.84 5.15 47.74
N ARG A 125 -34.07 5.03 47.24
CA ARG A 125 -34.36 4.54 45.88
C ARG A 125 -34.91 5.69 45.07
N LEU A 126 -34.03 6.45 44.43
CA LEU A 126 -34.37 7.68 43.69
C LEU A 126 -34.22 7.44 42.18
N SER A 127 -34.94 8.24 41.37
CA SER A 127 -34.74 8.28 39.91
C SER A 127 -33.54 9.14 39.54
N SER A 128 -33.38 10.28 40.22
CA SER A 128 -32.16 11.07 40.18
C SER A 128 -31.92 11.81 41.50
N LEU A 129 -30.66 12.17 41.80
CA LEU A 129 -30.29 12.94 42.98
C LEU A 129 -29.30 14.06 42.65
N VAL A 130 -29.64 15.31 42.98
CA VAL A 130 -28.75 16.47 42.91
C VAL A 130 -28.48 16.98 44.32
N VAL A 131 -27.22 17.07 44.73
CA VAL A 131 -26.81 17.65 46.01
C VAL A 131 -25.97 18.91 45.76
N LEU A 132 -26.45 20.05 46.23
CA LEU A 132 -25.81 21.36 46.10
C LEU A 132 -25.36 21.84 47.50
N LEU A 133 -24.06 22.04 47.69
CA LEU A 133 -23.47 22.42 48.97
C LEU A 133 -22.81 23.79 48.89
N ASP A 134 -23.42 24.76 49.56
CA ASP A 134 -22.93 26.13 49.76
C ASP A 134 -22.39 26.31 51.19
N CYS A 135 -21.28 25.63 51.49
CA CYS A 135 -20.64 25.67 52.80
C CYS A 135 -19.11 25.57 52.71
N CYS A 136 -18.42 26.08 53.73
CA CYS A 136 -16.97 25.94 53.86
C CYS A 136 -16.58 24.45 53.89
N HIS A 137 -15.43 24.09 53.30
CA HIS A 137 -14.89 22.73 53.22
C HIS A 137 -15.72 21.71 52.41
N GLY A 138 -16.79 22.14 51.73
CA GLY A 138 -17.65 21.26 50.90
C GLY A 138 -16.89 20.43 49.84
N GLY A 139 -15.77 20.95 49.31
CA GLY A 139 -14.96 20.29 48.29
C GLY A 139 -14.02 19.18 48.77
N LEU A 140 -13.56 19.21 50.02
CA LEU A 140 -12.67 18.17 50.57
C LEU A 140 -13.39 16.80 50.60
N PHE A 141 -14.72 16.79 50.79
CA PHE A 141 -15.55 15.58 50.80
C PHE A 141 -15.60 14.85 49.46
N VAL A 142 -15.49 15.64 48.39
CA VAL A 142 -15.54 15.19 47.01
C VAL A 142 -14.16 14.65 46.59
N GLU A 143 -13.08 15.25 47.12
CA GLU A 143 -11.67 14.90 46.86
C GLU A 143 -11.21 13.61 47.58
N ASP A 144 -11.61 13.37 48.83
CA ASP A 144 -11.07 12.28 49.68
C ASP A 144 -11.64 10.86 49.39
N GLY A 145 -12.36 10.70 48.27
CA GLY A 145 -12.90 9.41 47.83
C GLY A 145 -14.02 8.81 48.71
N LEU A 146 -14.44 9.49 49.78
CA LEU A 146 -15.55 9.10 50.66
C LEU A 146 -16.88 8.98 49.90
N VAL A 147 -17.12 9.87 48.92
CA VAL A 147 -18.28 9.79 48.00
C VAL A 147 -18.14 8.57 47.07
N LYS A 148 -16.96 8.32 46.49
CA LYS A 148 -16.70 7.17 45.60
C LYS A 148 -16.88 5.80 46.27
N ARG A 149 -16.56 5.68 47.57
CA ARG A 149 -16.74 4.43 48.35
C ARG A 149 -18.21 4.15 48.72
N SER A 150 -19.06 5.18 48.70
CA SER A 150 -20.47 5.12 49.12
C SER A 150 -21.44 4.90 47.96
N LEU A 151 -21.01 5.26 46.74
CA LEU A 151 -21.69 5.03 45.48
C LEU A 151 -21.64 3.54 45.16
N LYS A 152 -22.74 2.84 45.46
CA LYS A 152 -22.89 1.41 45.18
C LYS A 152 -22.73 1.17 43.68
N ALA A 153 -22.05 0.08 43.37
CA ALA A 153 -21.67 -0.36 42.03
C ALA A 153 -22.86 -0.90 41.22
N GLU A 154 -23.85 -0.06 40.94
CA GLU A 154 -24.83 -0.27 39.87
C GLU A 154 -24.79 0.95 38.95
N ALA A 155 -24.42 0.74 37.70
CA ALA A 155 -24.09 1.75 36.70
C ALA A 155 -25.30 2.57 36.18
N ASP A 156 -26.46 2.54 36.85
CA ASP A 156 -27.76 2.89 36.28
C ASP A 156 -28.52 4.04 36.97
N GLN A 157 -27.98 4.70 38.01
CA GLN A 157 -28.64 5.85 38.68
C GLN A 157 -27.99 7.20 38.34
N ASN A 158 -28.82 8.20 38.00
CA ASN A 158 -28.38 9.57 37.71
C ASN A 158 -28.15 10.36 39.01
N PHE A 159 -26.91 10.72 39.34
CA PHE A 159 -26.62 11.54 40.51
C PHE A 159 -25.57 12.60 40.25
N CYS A 160 -25.64 13.70 41.01
CA CYS A 160 -24.76 14.85 40.92
C CYS A 160 -24.51 15.45 42.31
N TRP A 161 -23.25 15.82 42.58
CA TRP A 161 -22.82 16.62 43.72
C TRP A 161 -22.06 17.85 43.22
N ILE A 162 -22.46 19.04 43.67
CA ILE A 162 -21.78 20.32 43.40
C ILE A 162 -21.47 20.99 44.74
N ALA A 163 -20.21 21.34 44.96
CA ALA A 163 -19.77 22.07 46.15
C ALA A 163 -19.11 23.41 45.80
N ALA A 164 -19.40 24.43 46.61
CA ALA A 164 -19.02 25.83 46.38
C ALA A 164 -17.52 26.14 46.49
N CYS A 165 -16.71 25.35 47.21
CA CYS A 165 -15.29 25.66 47.50
C CYS A 165 -14.41 24.40 47.63
N ARG A 166 -13.11 24.49 47.31
CA ARG A 166 -12.09 23.45 47.59
C ARG A 166 -11.68 23.41 49.09
N SER A 167 -10.89 22.40 49.43
CA SER A 167 -10.49 21.92 50.74
C SER A 167 -9.81 22.87 51.74
N PHE A 168 -9.35 24.06 51.33
CA PHE A 168 -8.52 24.94 52.18
C PHE A 168 -8.93 26.42 52.22
N GLN A 169 -10.19 26.78 51.92
CA GLN A 169 -10.65 28.18 52.02
C GLN A 169 -11.93 28.36 52.84
N GLN A 170 -11.91 29.38 53.72
CA GLN A 170 -13.11 29.98 54.29
C GLN A 170 -13.87 30.75 53.19
N SER A 171 -15.18 30.53 53.07
CA SER A 171 -16.00 31.27 52.13
C SER A 171 -16.08 32.75 52.53
N TYR A 172 -15.57 33.63 51.67
CA TYR A 172 -15.66 35.07 51.90
C TYR A 172 -17.07 35.56 51.57
N ALA A 173 -17.93 35.68 52.58
CA ALA A 173 -19.16 36.45 52.45
C ALA A 173 -18.81 37.95 52.39
N ARG A 174 -18.73 38.55 51.19
CA ARG A 174 -18.75 40.02 51.08
C ARG A 174 -20.08 40.53 51.65
N ARG A 175 -20.01 41.39 52.67
CA ARG A 175 -21.18 41.89 53.43
C ARG A 175 -22.16 42.75 52.61
N SER A 176 -21.82 43.13 51.38
CA SER A 176 -22.60 44.05 50.53
C SER A 176 -23.51 43.40 49.48
N GLU A 177 -23.52 42.08 49.36
CA GLU A 177 -24.32 41.35 48.36
C GLU A 177 -25.53 40.66 49.00
N ALA A 178 -26.66 40.63 48.28
CA ALA A 178 -27.94 40.08 48.74
C ALA A 178 -27.90 38.56 49.02
N HIS A 179 -27.02 37.82 48.34
CA HIS A 179 -26.86 36.37 48.43
C HIS A 179 -25.41 35.95 48.69
N SER A 180 -25.17 34.67 49.02
CA SER A 180 -23.81 34.11 48.94
C SER A 180 -23.31 34.11 47.49
N LEU A 181 -21.98 34.08 47.28
CA LEU A 181 -21.41 34.10 45.93
C LEU A 181 -21.86 32.91 45.08
N PHE A 182 -21.88 31.71 45.68
CA PHE A 182 -22.32 30.51 44.99
C PHE A 182 -23.83 30.54 44.72
N THR A 183 -24.63 30.96 45.70
CA THR A 183 -26.08 31.02 45.51
C THR A 183 -26.49 32.10 44.52
N GLY A 184 -25.81 33.26 44.51
CA GLY A 184 -26.03 34.29 43.49
C GLY A 184 -25.77 33.76 42.09
N ALA A 185 -24.62 33.12 41.87
CA ALA A 185 -24.29 32.51 40.58
C ALA A 185 -25.25 31.36 40.21
N LEU A 186 -25.70 30.57 41.18
CA LEU A 186 -26.68 29.50 40.98
C LEU A 186 -28.04 30.07 40.55
N LEU A 187 -28.54 31.12 41.19
CA LEU A 187 -29.81 31.75 40.84
C LEU A 187 -29.77 32.38 39.45
N GLU A 188 -28.66 33.00 39.08
CA GLU A 188 -28.44 33.50 37.72
C GLU A 188 -28.40 32.36 36.69
N ALA A 189 -27.68 31.28 37.01
CA ALA A 189 -27.60 30.10 36.16
C ALA A 189 -28.97 29.42 35.94
N LEU A 190 -29.86 29.53 36.92
CA LEU A 190 -31.22 28.98 36.86
C LEU A 190 -32.19 29.87 36.07
N ALA A 191 -31.82 31.10 35.69
CA ALA A 191 -32.72 32.02 34.99
C ALA A 191 -33.09 31.56 33.57
N GLU A 192 -34.27 31.95 33.09
CA GLU A 192 -34.75 31.62 31.73
C GLU A 192 -33.78 32.06 30.64
N SER A 193 -33.08 33.18 30.82
CA SER A 193 -32.05 33.67 29.90
C SER A 193 -30.86 32.71 29.70
N GLN A 194 -30.67 31.77 30.63
CA GLN A 194 -29.61 30.77 30.59
C GLN A 194 -30.12 29.39 30.12
N ALA A 195 -31.41 29.28 29.77
CA ALA A 195 -32.00 28.02 29.34
C ALA A 195 -31.58 27.67 27.91
N GLU A 196 -31.06 26.45 27.72
CA GLU A 196 -30.78 25.88 26.41
C GLU A 196 -31.99 25.03 25.99
N ASN A 197 -32.62 25.35 24.86
CA ASN A 197 -33.86 24.69 24.39
C ASN A 197 -35.02 24.72 25.41
N GLY A 198 -35.10 25.77 26.23
CA GLY A 198 -36.11 25.90 27.27
C GLY A 198 -35.84 25.07 28.53
N GLU A 199 -34.66 24.42 28.65
CA GLU A 199 -34.26 23.71 29.86
C GLU A 199 -32.97 24.29 30.46
N VAL A 200 -32.91 24.30 31.79
CA VAL A 200 -31.66 24.50 32.53
C VAL A 200 -31.30 23.18 33.18
N THR A 201 -30.15 22.63 32.84
CA THR A 201 -29.63 21.36 33.34
C THR A 201 -28.52 21.54 34.36
N VAL A 202 -28.20 20.48 35.11
CA VAL A 202 -27.06 20.46 36.04
C VAL A 202 -25.75 20.86 35.37
N LEU A 203 -25.44 20.33 34.17
CA LEU A 203 -24.21 20.69 33.46
C LEU A 203 -24.22 22.15 32.96
N SER A 204 -25.37 22.68 32.54
CA SER A 204 -25.49 24.09 32.16
C SER A 204 -25.21 25.02 33.35
N VAL A 205 -25.75 24.68 34.53
CA VAL A 205 -25.49 25.41 35.78
C VAL A 205 -24.01 25.35 36.15
N LEU A 206 -23.40 24.17 36.07
CA LEU A 206 -21.97 24.01 36.35
C LEU A 206 -21.11 24.87 35.41
N ARG A 207 -21.40 24.86 34.10
CA ARG A 207 -20.69 25.68 33.11
C ARG A 207 -20.79 27.17 33.43
N PHE A 208 -21.99 27.65 33.77
CA PHE A 208 -22.23 29.05 34.11
C PHE A 208 -21.50 29.46 35.40
N VAL A 209 -21.69 28.70 36.49
CA VAL A 209 -21.07 28.99 37.79
C VAL A 209 -19.54 28.98 37.67
N ASN A 210 -18.97 28.03 36.93
CA ASN A 210 -17.53 28.00 36.65
C ASN A 210 -17.05 29.24 35.89
N ALA A 211 -17.81 29.69 34.88
CA ALA A 211 -17.47 30.89 34.12
C ALA A 211 -17.53 32.17 34.98
N ALA A 212 -18.56 32.31 35.81
CA ALA A 212 -18.74 33.43 36.73
C ALA A 212 -17.58 33.50 37.75
N PHE A 213 -17.20 32.36 38.34
CA PHE A 213 -16.12 32.31 39.34
C PHE A 213 -14.76 32.62 38.71
N LYS A 214 -14.53 32.19 37.47
CA LYS A 214 -13.30 32.49 36.70
C LYS A 214 -13.15 33.98 36.41
N GLN A 215 -14.23 34.69 36.08
CA GLN A 215 -14.19 36.15 35.89
C GLN A 215 -13.84 36.91 37.18
N MET A 216 -14.23 36.37 38.33
CA MET A 216 -13.95 36.95 39.64
C MET A 216 -12.54 36.62 40.18
N GLN A 217 -11.69 35.93 39.41
CA GLN A 217 -10.37 35.41 39.84
C GLN A 217 -10.44 34.52 41.10
N MET A 218 -11.58 33.87 41.33
CA MET A 218 -11.79 32.92 42.42
C MET A 218 -11.66 31.48 41.88
N GLN A 219 -11.16 30.54 42.69
CA GLN A 219 -10.92 29.16 42.24
C GLN A 219 -12.21 28.35 41.97
N GLU A 220 -12.07 27.29 41.16
CA GLU A 220 -13.16 26.50 40.52
C GLU A 220 -14.00 25.65 41.52
N PRO A 221 -15.35 25.63 41.39
CA PRO A 221 -16.26 24.66 42.02
C PRO A 221 -15.87 23.20 41.75
N ILE A 222 -16.17 22.28 42.67
CA ILE A 222 -15.93 20.84 42.48
C ILE A 222 -17.24 20.11 42.18
N TYR A 223 -17.21 19.23 41.17
CA TYR A 223 -18.32 18.40 40.72
C TYR A 223 -17.96 16.91 40.69
N ILE A 224 -18.87 16.06 41.15
CA ILE A 224 -18.89 14.62 40.86
C ILE A 224 -20.30 14.23 40.44
N GLY A 225 -20.43 13.53 39.30
CA GLY A 225 -21.69 12.94 38.90
C GLY A 225 -21.53 11.71 38.02
N ALA A 226 -22.58 10.89 37.97
CA ALA A 226 -22.72 9.76 37.06
C ALA A 226 -24.15 9.70 36.51
N GLY A 227 -24.31 9.14 35.31
CA GLY A 227 -25.60 9.06 34.61
C GLY A 227 -25.85 10.24 33.65
N LYS A 228 -27.12 10.40 33.28
CA LYS A 228 -27.69 11.41 32.37
C LYS A 228 -27.63 12.81 32.97
N ASP A 229 -27.57 13.84 32.13
CA ASP A 229 -27.68 15.23 32.61
C ASP A 229 -29.09 15.46 33.18
N ILE A 230 -29.17 16.07 34.36
CA ILE A 230 -30.41 16.18 35.11
C ILE A 230 -31.01 17.57 34.82
N PRO A 231 -32.18 17.68 34.16
CA PRO A 231 -32.82 18.97 33.97
C PRO A 231 -33.28 19.50 35.33
N LEU A 232 -32.87 20.71 35.71
CA LEU A 232 -33.30 21.35 36.95
C LEU A 232 -34.58 22.16 36.74
N ILE A 233 -34.65 22.95 35.67
CA ILE A 233 -35.81 23.78 35.34
C ILE A 233 -36.21 23.56 33.88
N ARG A 234 -37.51 23.47 33.63
CA ARG A 234 -38.10 23.45 32.29
C ARG A 234 -38.99 24.67 32.13
N TYR A 235 -38.53 25.63 31.36
CA TYR A 235 -39.33 26.76 30.92
C TYR A 235 -40.30 26.26 29.85
N GLY A 236 -41.59 26.59 29.98
CA GLY A 236 -42.64 26.09 29.10
C GLY A 236 -42.25 26.25 27.64
N GLN A 237 -42.43 25.20 26.83
CA GLN A 237 -42.09 25.23 25.42
C GLN A 237 -42.73 26.45 24.76
N ARG A 238 -41.92 27.48 24.44
CA ARG A 238 -42.18 28.21 23.20
C ARG A 238 -42.10 27.12 22.13
N MET A 239 -43.22 26.86 21.46
CA MET A 239 -43.13 26.36 20.08
C MET A 239 -42.11 27.29 19.44
N ALA A 240 -40.94 26.77 19.08
CA ALA A 240 -40.00 27.53 18.30
C ALA A 240 -40.82 28.13 17.16
N GLU A 241 -40.78 29.45 16.99
CA GLU A 241 -41.25 30.04 15.74
C GLU A 241 -40.68 29.18 14.63
N PRO A 242 -41.48 28.74 13.64
CA PRO A 242 -41.06 27.73 12.67
C PRO A 242 -39.75 28.21 12.09
N THR A 243 -38.66 27.57 12.51
CA THR A 243 -37.33 27.91 12.05
C THR A 243 -37.43 27.70 10.55
N MET A 244 -37.24 28.77 9.77
CA MET A 244 -37.16 28.65 8.32
C MET A 244 -36.26 27.45 8.03
N ILE A 245 -36.80 26.46 7.34
CA ILE A 245 -36.07 25.24 7.03
C ILE A 245 -34.91 25.69 6.16
N ARG A 246 -33.72 25.63 6.74
CA ARG A 246 -32.49 25.90 6.04
C ARG A 246 -32.23 24.64 5.23
N GLU A 247 -32.08 24.79 3.92
CA GLU A 247 -31.89 23.66 2.98
C GLU A 247 -30.55 22.93 3.19
N GLU A 248 -29.75 23.31 4.18
CA GLU A 248 -28.45 22.72 4.47
C GLU A 248 -28.63 21.38 5.19
N ASN A 249 -28.03 20.32 4.64
CA ASN A 249 -28.05 19.01 5.27
C ASN A 249 -27.18 19.01 6.54
N PRO A 250 -27.74 18.76 7.73
CA PRO A 250 -26.99 18.81 8.97
C PRO A 250 -26.04 17.61 9.13
N TYR A 251 -26.30 16.51 8.43
CA TYR A 251 -25.49 15.28 8.47
C TYR A 251 -24.38 15.32 7.43
N GLN A 252 -23.20 14.84 7.80
CA GLN A 252 -21.99 14.99 6.99
C GLN A 252 -21.67 13.75 6.14
N GLY A 253 -22.51 12.72 6.22
CA GLY A 253 -22.34 11.47 5.49
C GLY A 253 -21.05 10.76 5.90
N LEU A 254 -20.13 10.58 4.95
CA LEU A 254 -18.84 9.93 5.19
C LEU A 254 -17.72 10.91 5.58
N LEU A 255 -17.99 12.21 5.55
CA LEU A 255 -17.02 13.25 5.90
C LEU A 255 -16.97 13.46 7.41
N ALA A 256 -15.81 13.92 7.91
CA ALA A 256 -15.70 14.35 9.29
C ALA A 256 -16.35 15.72 9.48
N PHE A 257 -16.93 15.96 10.66
CA PHE A 257 -17.37 17.31 11.02
C PHE A 257 -16.15 18.25 11.12
N THR A 258 -16.36 19.50 10.74
CA THR A 258 -15.33 20.55 10.67
C THR A 258 -15.72 21.73 11.56
N PRO A 259 -14.84 22.71 11.80
CA PRO A 259 -15.22 23.93 12.52
C PRO A 259 -16.44 24.64 11.92
N ALA A 260 -16.60 24.59 10.59
CA ALA A 260 -17.74 25.19 9.89
C ALA A 260 -19.07 24.49 10.20
N THR A 261 -19.04 23.19 10.50
CA THR A 261 -20.23 22.38 10.79
C THR A 261 -20.42 22.11 12.28
N LYS A 262 -19.75 22.88 13.16
CA LYS A 262 -19.80 22.71 14.62
C LYS A 262 -21.22 22.73 15.21
N GLN A 263 -22.11 23.51 14.60
CA GLN A 263 -23.51 23.65 15.03
C GLN A 263 -24.33 22.36 14.88
N PHE A 264 -23.84 21.40 14.10
CA PHE A 264 -24.46 20.09 13.87
C PHE A 264 -23.78 18.96 14.66
N PHE A 265 -22.72 19.25 15.42
CA PHE A 265 -21.93 18.25 16.13
C PHE A 265 -22.40 18.11 17.59
N PHE A 266 -23.05 16.99 17.93
CA PHE A 266 -23.62 16.74 19.27
C PHE A 266 -23.18 15.38 19.86
N GLY A 267 -23.37 15.21 21.17
CA GLY A 267 -23.18 13.93 21.87
C GLY A 267 -21.74 13.63 22.32
N ARG A 268 -20.80 14.55 22.10
CA ARG A 268 -19.39 14.40 22.49
C ARG A 268 -18.89 15.50 23.44
N ASP A 269 -19.80 16.29 24.01
CA ASP A 269 -19.48 17.45 24.86
C ASP A 269 -18.51 17.09 26.00
N ARG A 270 -18.79 16.02 26.74
CA ARG A 270 -17.93 15.55 27.84
C ARG A 270 -16.49 15.24 27.38
N VAL A 271 -16.34 14.61 26.22
CA VAL A 271 -15.00 14.28 25.68
C VAL A 271 -14.25 15.55 25.28
N VAL A 272 -14.96 16.52 24.71
CA VAL A 272 -14.37 17.82 24.36
C VAL A 272 -13.93 18.56 25.62
N ASP A 273 -14.76 18.57 26.67
CA ASP A 273 -14.41 19.17 27.96
C ASP A 273 -13.17 18.50 28.60
N ASP A 274 -13.11 17.17 28.60
CA ASP A 274 -11.95 16.41 29.09
C ASP A 274 -10.67 16.76 28.31
N LEU A 275 -10.76 16.94 26.98
CA LEU A 275 -9.63 17.35 26.14
C LEU A 275 -9.17 18.78 26.45
N VAL A 276 -10.11 19.72 26.60
CA VAL A 276 -9.80 21.11 26.97
C VAL A 276 -9.12 21.17 28.34
N LEU A 277 -9.59 20.38 29.31
CA LEU A 277 -8.98 20.29 30.64
C LEU A 277 -7.57 19.72 30.57
N LYS A 278 -7.37 18.58 29.88
CA LYS A 278 -6.04 17.97 29.74
C LYS A 278 -5.03 18.89 29.06
N LEU A 279 -5.43 19.67 28.07
CA LEU A 279 -4.54 20.60 27.37
C LEU A 279 -4.07 21.78 28.23
N LYS A 280 -4.67 22.03 29.41
CA LYS A 280 -4.12 22.99 30.38
C LYS A 280 -2.76 22.51 30.92
N ASP A 281 -2.65 21.21 31.19
CA ASP A 281 -1.52 20.63 31.92
C ASP A 281 -0.56 19.87 30.98
N ALA A 282 -1.07 19.13 30.01
CA ALA A 282 -0.27 18.27 29.12
C ALA A 282 0.15 18.98 27.81
N ASN A 283 1.41 18.82 27.39
CA ASN A 283 1.90 19.37 26.11
C ASN A 283 1.49 18.51 24.91
N PHE A 284 1.26 17.21 25.14
CA PHE A 284 0.97 16.24 24.09
C PHE A 284 -0.18 15.35 24.55
N VAL A 285 -1.29 15.35 23.81
CA VAL A 285 -2.51 14.61 24.17
C VAL A 285 -2.92 13.67 23.04
N PRO A 286 -2.76 12.34 23.22
CA PRO A 286 -3.27 11.34 22.28
C PRO A 286 -4.80 11.16 22.38
N VAL A 287 -5.49 11.18 21.25
CA VAL A 287 -6.92 10.80 21.11
C VAL A 287 -6.99 9.45 20.41
N ILE A 288 -7.33 8.41 21.17
CA ILE A 288 -7.21 7.02 20.73
C ILE A 288 -8.58 6.37 20.66
N GLY A 289 -8.88 5.65 19.57
CA GLY A 289 -10.15 4.94 19.43
C GLY A 289 -10.24 4.13 18.15
N ALA A 290 -11.26 3.29 18.05
CA ALA A 290 -11.51 2.46 16.86
C ALA A 290 -11.70 3.30 15.59
N SER A 291 -11.51 2.69 14.41
CA SER A 291 -11.79 3.37 13.14
C SER A 291 -13.26 3.79 13.07
N GLY A 292 -13.56 4.99 12.60
CA GLY A 292 -14.93 5.51 12.56
C GLY A 292 -15.55 5.93 13.90
N SER A 293 -14.80 5.95 15.02
CA SER A 293 -15.35 6.37 16.32
C SER A 293 -15.61 7.89 16.46
N GLY A 294 -15.21 8.68 15.45
CA GLY A 294 -15.41 10.13 15.41
C GLY A 294 -14.22 10.96 15.91
N LYS A 295 -13.00 10.40 16.00
CA LYS A 295 -11.80 11.10 16.51
C LYS A 295 -11.55 12.44 15.82
N SER A 296 -11.49 12.44 14.49
CA SER A 296 -11.25 13.65 13.70
C SER A 296 -12.39 14.67 13.88
N SER A 297 -13.66 14.23 13.94
CA SER A 297 -14.81 15.10 14.21
C SER A 297 -14.76 15.72 15.62
N VAL A 298 -14.43 14.95 16.65
CA VAL A 298 -14.28 15.45 18.03
C VAL A 298 -13.21 16.53 18.11
N VAL A 299 -12.06 16.32 17.46
CA VAL A 299 -10.99 17.32 17.47
C VAL A 299 -11.37 18.55 16.62
N ARG A 300 -11.85 18.35 15.39
CA ARG A 300 -12.08 19.44 14.43
C ARG A 300 -13.34 20.26 14.70
N ALA A 301 -14.46 19.63 15.04
CA ALA A 301 -15.74 20.32 15.25
C ALA A 301 -16.05 20.57 16.74
N GLY A 302 -15.49 19.76 17.64
CA GLY A 302 -15.63 19.93 19.08
C GLY A 302 -14.52 20.79 19.68
N LEU A 303 -13.30 20.26 19.69
CA LEU A 303 -12.17 20.85 20.41
C LEU A 303 -11.67 22.17 19.81
N VAL A 304 -11.43 22.21 18.50
CA VAL A 304 -10.84 23.38 17.82
C VAL A 304 -11.69 24.64 18.02
N PRO A 305 -13.01 24.66 17.72
CA PRO A 305 -13.82 25.85 17.93
C PRO A 305 -13.87 26.27 19.40
N ARG A 306 -13.88 25.30 20.33
CA ARG A 306 -13.92 25.57 21.76
C ARG A 306 -12.64 26.25 22.25
N LEU A 307 -11.48 25.85 21.73
CA LEU A 307 -10.20 26.48 22.07
C LEU A 307 -10.06 27.86 21.42
N GLU A 308 -10.53 28.04 20.19
CA GLU A 308 -10.57 29.35 19.54
C GLU A 308 -11.44 30.35 20.33
N GLU A 309 -12.60 29.92 20.82
CA GLU A 309 -13.45 30.72 21.73
C GLU A 309 -12.75 31.08 23.05
N LEU A 310 -11.82 30.24 23.50
CA LEU A 310 -10.97 30.50 24.67
C LEU A 310 -9.71 31.31 24.34
N GLY A 311 -9.56 31.80 23.11
CA GLY A 311 -8.46 32.65 22.67
C GLY A 311 -7.18 31.89 22.31
N TRP A 312 -7.27 30.60 22.00
CA TRP A 312 -6.13 29.82 21.50
C TRP A 312 -5.94 30.03 19.99
N ARG A 313 -4.69 29.97 19.55
CA ARG A 313 -4.34 29.91 18.12
C ARG A 313 -4.26 28.46 17.69
N VAL A 314 -5.11 28.04 16.77
CA VAL A 314 -5.06 26.69 16.19
C VAL A 314 -4.36 26.75 14.83
N LEU A 315 -3.38 25.89 14.61
CA LEU A 315 -2.71 25.73 13.32
C LEU A 315 -3.49 24.79 12.42
N GLU A 316 -3.29 24.91 11.11
CA GLU A 316 -3.90 24.01 10.13
C GLU A 316 -3.54 22.55 10.47
N PRO A 317 -4.53 21.65 10.63
CA PRO A 317 -4.28 20.26 10.96
C PRO A 317 -3.41 19.57 9.90
N ILE A 318 -2.42 18.80 10.34
CA ILE A 318 -1.54 18.06 9.43
C ILE A 318 -1.85 16.57 9.45
N VAL A 319 -1.55 15.90 8.35
CA VAL A 319 -1.58 14.45 8.22
C VAL A 319 -0.16 13.98 7.81
N PRO A 320 0.48 13.04 8.54
CA PRO A 320 1.91 12.74 8.36
C PRO A 320 2.33 12.31 6.95
N GLY A 321 1.56 11.46 6.26
CA GLY A 321 1.90 11.02 4.90
C GLY A 321 3.21 10.23 4.80
N THR A 322 3.83 10.30 3.61
CA THR A 322 5.06 9.55 3.30
C THR A 322 6.35 10.23 3.78
N ASP A 323 6.34 11.56 3.93
CA ASP A 323 7.47 12.38 4.42
C ASP A 323 6.99 13.26 5.58
N PRO A 324 6.81 12.67 6.79
CA PRO A 324 6.23 13.38 7.92
C PRO A 324 7.09 14.54 8.41
N ASN A 325 8.41 14.49 8.24
CA ASN A 325 9.30 15.57 8.66
C ASN A 325 9.16 16.81 7.76
N ALA A 326 9.03 16.65 6.45
CA ALA A 326 8.80 17.78 5.54
C ALA A 326 7.48 18.50 5.86
N VAL A 327 6.41 17.75 6.10
CA VAL A 327 5.09 18.31 6.48
C VAL A 327 5.21 19.11 7.78
N LEU A 328 5.85 18.56 8.81
CA LEU A 328 6.04 19.24 10.09
C LEU A 328 6.86 20.52 9.96
N GLN A 329 7.96 20.49 9.20
CA GLN A 329 8.81 21.66 8.98
C GLN A 329 8.07 22.77 8.24
N GLY A 330 7.26 22.45 7.23
CA GLY A 330 6.43 23.43 6.53
C GLY A 330 5.46 24.15 7.46
N THR A 331 4.80 23.41 8.37
CA THR A 331 3.85 23.98 9.33
C THR A 331 4.54 24.81 10.42
N ILE A 332 5.68 24.35 10.93
CA ILE A 332 6.42 25.08 11.98
C ILE A 332 7.11 26.33 11.43
N ALA A 333 7.61 26.30 10.18
CA ALA A 333 8.26 27.46 9.56
C ALA A 333 7.31 28.67 9.41
N ALA A 334 6.00 28.44 9.44
CA ALA A 334 4.97 29.47 9.45
C ALA A 334 4.70 30.10 10.84
N LEU A 335 5.43 29.70 11.89
CA LEU A 335 5.32 30.23 13.24
C LEU A 335 6.39 31.29 13.51
N ASP A 336 6.00 32.57 13.53
CA ASP A 336 6.92 33.68 13.86
C ASP A 336 7.25 33.80 15.37
N ASP A 337 6.31 33.41 16.26
CA ASP A 337 6.55 33.30 17.72
C ASP A 337 5.49 32.39 18.40
N PRO A 338 5.83 31.19 18.90
CA PRO A 338 4.85 30.28 19.49
C PRO A 338 4.46 30.69 20.92
N ALA A 339 3.32 31.35 21.07
CA ALA A 339 2.68 31.56 22.38
C ALA A 339 2.24 30.20 22.99
N LYS A 340 2.26 30.09 24.33
CA LYS A 340 1.83 28.88 25.08
C LYS A 340 0.43 28.36 24.73
N ASN A 341 -0.45 29.21 24.19
CA ASN A 341 -1.82 28.88 23.79
C ASN A 341 -1.92 28.63 22.26
N THR A 342 -0.95 27.91 21.70
CA THR A 342 -0.97 27.47 20.29
C THR A 342 -1.18 25.96 20.24
N LEU A 343 -2.08 25.50 19.37
CA LEU A 343 -2.40 24.09 19.16
C LEU A 343 -1.97 23.63 17.76
N LEU A 344 -1.26 22.50 17.69
CA LEU A 344 -1.07 21.71 16.48
C LEU A 344 -1.89 20.42 16.56
N VAL A 345 -2.70 20.15 15.55
CA VAL A 345 -3.42 18.89 15.40
C VAL A 345 -2.69 18.01 14.37
N VAL A 346 -2.33 16.79 14.76
CA VAL A 346 -1.80 15.75 13.87
C VAL A 346 -2.85 14.66 13.74
N ASP A 347 -3.59 14.69 12.64
CA ASP A 347 -4.67 13.74 12.38
C ASP A 347 -4.11 12.48 11.68
N GLN A 348 -4.69 11.31 11.96
CA GLN A 348 -4.22 10.02 11.42
C GLN A 348 -2.73 9.74 11.68
N PHE A 349 -2.32 9.87 12.94
CA PHE A 349 -0.93 9.66 13.36
C PHE A 349 -0.37 8.28 12.98
N GLU A 350 -1.22 7.26 12.82
CA GLU A 350 -0.83 5.93 12.34
C GLU A 350 -0.14 5.93 10.96
N GLU A 351 -0.29 7.00 10.15
CA GLU A 351 0.41 7.14 8.89
C GLU A 351 1.93 7.15 9.03
N VAL A 352 2.46 7.60 10.18
CA VAL A 352 3.89 7.52 10.50
C VAL A 352 4.38 6.07 10.46
N PHE A 353 3.57 5.12 10.91
CA PHE A 353 3.95 3.71 10.99
C PHE A 353 3.59 2.92 9.72
N THR A 354 2.64 3.42 8.92
CA THR A 354 2.09 2.68 7.76
C THR A 354 2.60 3.19 6.41
N LEU A 355 2.90 4.49 6.29
CA LEU A 355 3.33 5.14 5.05
C LEU A 355 4.81 5.51 5.06
N CYS A 356 5.33 6.09 6.15
CA CYS A 356 6.76 6.37 6.28
C CYS A 356 7.55 5.08 6.51
N ARG A 357 8.59 4.81 5.70
CA ARG A 357 9.37 3.56 5.76
C ARG A 357 10.71 3.69 6.46
N ASP A 358 11.25 4.91 6.55
CA ASP A 358 12.52 5.15 7.21
C ASP A 358 12.28 5.28 8.72
N ARG A 359 12.70 4.27 9.49
CA ARG A 359 12.60 4.29 10.96
C ARG A 359 13.36 5.46 11.59
N SER A 360 14.44 5.92 10.96
CA SER A 360 15.15 7.12 11.42
C SER A 360 14.28 8.36 11.25
N GLU A 361 13.56 8.45 10.14
CA GLU A 361 12.65 9.55 9.84
C GLU A 361 11.43 9.55 10.76
N GLN A 362 10.83 8.38 11.00
CA GLN A 362 9.77 8.18 12.00
C GLN A 362 10.21 8.68 13.38
N SER A 363 11.37 8.24 13.85
CA SER A 363 11.90 8.63 15.17
C SER A 363 12.16 10.13 15.25
N LYS A 364 12.70 10.75 14.20
CA LYS A 364 12.93 12.20 14.14
C LYS A 364 11.63 12.99 14.22
N PHE A 365 10.60 12.56 13.49
CA PHE A 365 9.29 13.22 13.50
C PHE A 365 8.63 13.16 14.88
N ILE A 366 8.63 11.97 15.50
CA ILE A 366 8.07 11.76 16.84
C ILE A 366 8.79 12.64 17.87
N GLN A 367 10.14 12.62 17.86
CA GLN A 367 10.93 13.45 18.76
C GLN A 367 10.73 14.93 18.51
N ALA A 368 10.60 15.36 17.26
CA ALA A 368 10.33 16.75 16.93
C ALA A 368 8.98 17.21 17.50
N LEU A 369 7.91 16.43 17.30
CA LEU A 369 6.57 16.71 17.85
C LEU A 369 6.57 16.80 19.37
N MET A 370 7.21 15.85 20.05
CA MET A 370 7.25 15.82 21.50
C MET A 370 8.02 16.99 22.12
N ASN A 371 8.99 17.55 21.40
CA ASN A 371 9.82 18.66 21.85
C ASN A 371 9.26 20.04 21.46
N LEU A 372 8.10 20.10 20.81
CA LEU A 372 7.46 21.37 20.51
C LEU A 372 7.06 22.10 21.78
N LYS A 373 7.26 23.43 21.78
CA LYS A 373 6.85 24.31 22.88
C LYS A 373 5.39 24.74 22.81
N ILE A 374 4.63 24.15 21.88
CA ILE A 374 3.19 24.35 21.69
C ILE A 374 2.44 23.09 22.12
N ARG A 375 1.11 23.16 22.23
CA ARG A 375 0.31 21.99 22.54
C ARG A 375 0.05 21.18 21.29
N VAL A 376 0.12 19.86 21.42
CA VAL A 376 -0.04 18.92 20.31
C VAL A 376 -1.15 17.93 20.66
N VAL A 377 -2.12 17.79 19.76
CA VAL A 377 -3.13 16.73 19.83
C VAL A 377 -2.91 15.80 18.66
N VAL A 378 -2.80 14.50 18.92
CA VAL A 378 -2.69 13.49 17.88
C VAL A 378 -3.92 12.59 17.88
N THR A 379 -4.48 12.29 16.71
CA THR A 379 -5.54 11.29 16.59
C THR A 379 -4.95 9.99 16.08
N MET A 380 -5.31 8.86 16.69
CA MET A 380 -4.78 7.55 16.26
C MET A 380 -5.78 6.41 16.48
N ARG A 381 -5.70 5.40 15.62
CA ARG A 381 -6.39 4.12 15.83
C ARG A 381 -5.79 3.33 17.01
N ALA A 382 -6.66 2.68 17.80
CA ALA A 382 -6.26 1.87 18.94
C ALA A 382 -5.31 0.71 18.57
N ASP A 383 -5.45 0.13 17.37
CA ASP A 383 -4.62 -0.97 16.88
C ASP A 383 -3.13 -0.58 16.71
N PHE A 384 -2.79 0.71 16.73
CA PHE A 384 -1.42 1.22 16.57
C PHE A 384 -0.73 1.62 17.87
N VAL A 385 -1.37 1.38 19.02
CA VAL A 385 -0.75 1.62 20.33
C VAL A 385 0.53 0.78 20.50
N GLU A 386 0.53 -0.47 20.03
CA GLU A 386 1.72 -1.34 20.07
C GLU A 386 2.93 -0.73 19.33
N ALA A 387 2.70 -0.07 18.20
CA ALA A 387 3.76 0.59 17.44
C ALA A 387 4.37 1.78 18.20
N CYS A 388 3.60 2.42 19.09
CA CYS A 388 4.06 3.54 19.91
C CYS A 388 4.92 3.10 21.11
N LEU A 389 4.82 1.84 21.55
CA LEU A 389 5.60 1.31 22.68
C LEU A 389 7.11 1.26 22.41
N ALA A 390 7.53 1.42 21.15
CA ALA A 390 8.94 1.51 20.78
C ALA A 390 9.59 2.86 21.19
N ASP A 391 8.79 3.88 21.51
CA ASP A 391 9.24 5.20 21.96
C ASP A 391 8.78 5.48 23.40
N ALA A 392 9.73 5.77 24.29
CA ALA A 392 9.45 5.96 25.71
C ALA A 392 8.57 7.19 25.98
N GLY A 393 8.73 8.25 25.18
CA GLY A 393 7.97 9.48 25.33
C GLY A 393 6.51 9.32 24.92
N LEU A 394 6.25 8.68 23.78
CA LEU A 394 4.89 8.32 23.37
C LEU A 394 4.24 7.37 24.38
N THR A 395 4.98 6.38 24.89
CA THR A 395 4.47 5.44 25.90
C THR A 395 3.97 6.20 27.14
N GLN A 396 4.80 7.11 27.68
CA GLN A 396 4.41 7.91 28.83
C GLN A 396 3.19 8.80 28.55
N ALA A 397 3.15 9.47 27.39
CA ALA A 397 2.03 10.31 27.02
C ALA A 397 0.73 9.51 26.84
N ILE A 398 0.81 8.27 26.36
CA ILE A 398 -0.35 7.38 26.26
C ILE A 398 -0.83 6.96 27.65
N GLU A 399 0.08 6.62 28.56
CA GLU A 399 -0.28 6.19 29.92
C GLU A 399 -0.90 7.30 30.77
N GLN A 400 -0.40 8.53 30.64
CA GLN A 400 -0.77 9.66 31.52
C GLN A 400 -1.86 10.55 30.89
N ASP A 401 -1.73 10.84 29.60
CA ASP A 401 -2.45 11.95 28.97
C ASP A 401 -3.46 11.52 27.91
N ALA A 402 -3.48 10.25 27.47
CA ALA A 402 -4.43 9.80 26.45
C ALA A 402 -5.90 10.00 26.83
N VAL A 403 -6.71 10.30 25.82
CA VAL A 403 -8.18 10.30 25.87
C VAL A 403 -8.67 9.19 24.95
N TYR A 404 -9.39 8.22 25.55
CA TYR A 404 -9.94 7.09 24.82
C TYR A 404 -11.36 7.35 24.36
N LEU A 405 -11.59 7.27 23.05
CA LEU A 405 -12.88 7.49 22.43
C LEU A 405 -13.61 6.16 22.25
N GLY A 406 -14.53 5.87 23.16
CA GLY A 406 -15.45 4.74 23.08
C GLY A 406 -16.60 4.97 22.07
N PRO A 407 -17.41 3.93 21.82
CA PRO A 407 -18.60 4.03 20.98
C PRO A 407 -19.57 5.08 21.54
N LEU A 408 -20.30 5.75 20.65
CA LEU A 408 -21.35 6.68 21.03
C LEU A 408 -22.60 5.88 21.40
N VAL A 409 -23.12 6.05 22.63
CA VAL A 409 -24.21 5.23 23.18
C VAL A 409 -25.20 6.06 23.98
N GLY A 410 -26.40 5.52 24.16
CA GLY A 410 -27.45 6.13 25.00
C GLY A 410 -27.86 7.52 24.50
N GLU A 411 -28.08 8.44 25.43
CA GLU A 411 -28.53 9.81 25.13
C GLU A 411 -27.58 10.59 24.23
N ASN A 412 -26.28 10.30 24.31
CA ASN A 412 -25.29 10.96 23.46
C ASN A 412 -25.49 10.56 21.99
N LEU A 413 -25.89 9.31 21.74
CA LEU A 413 -26.22 8.84 20.39
C LEU A 413 -27.57 9.40 19.93
N GLU A 414 -28.58 9.41 20.81
CA GLU A 414 -29.88 10.02 20.53
C GLU A 414 -29.73 11.51 20.17
N ALA A 415 -28.95 12.26 20.94
CA ALA A 415 -28.66 13.67 20.70
C ALA A 415 -27.92 13.90 19.37
N ALA A 416 -26.97 13.03 19.02
CA ALA A 416 -26.25 13.11 17.74
C ALA A 416 -27.15 12.82 16.53
N ILE A 417 -28.27 12.11 16.73
CA ILE A 417 -29.24 11.82 15.67
C ILE A 417 -30.30 12.93 15.61
N GLU A 418 -30.93 13.29 16.73
CA GLU A 418 -32.10 14.16 16.73
C GLU A 418 -31.77 15.65 16.65
N LYS A 419 -30.77 16.11 17.41
CA LYS A 419 -30.49 17.56 17.52
C LYS A 419 -30.07 18.19 16.19
N PRO A 420 -29.22 17.58 15.34
CA PRO A 420 -28.90 18.17 14.04
C PRO A 420 -30.15 18.42 13.18
N ALA A 421 -31.07 17.44 13.10
CA ALA A 421 -32.33 17.61 12.36
C ALA A 421 -33.19 18.74 12.92
N MET A 422 -33.32 18.81 14.25
CA MET A 422 -34.12 19.83 14.94
C MET A 422 -33.58 21.24 14.69
N THR A 423 -32.26 21.43 14.64
CA THR A 423 -31.66 22.74 14.34
C THR A 423 -32.00 23.25 12.94
N GLN A 424 -32.37 22.36 12.03
CA GLN A 424 -32.80 22.68 10.67
C GLN A 424 -34.33 22.63 10.49
N GLY A 425 -35.09 22.45 11.58
CA GLY A 425 -36.55 22.45 11.55
C GLY A 425 -37.21 21.13 11.15
N MET A 426 -36.45 20.02 11.08
CA MET A 426 -37.01 18.68 10.83
C MET A 426 -37.21 17.89 12.12
N THR A 427 -38.23 17.03 12.12
CA THR A 427 -38.48 16.07 13.20
C THR A 427 -38.12 14.64 12.79
N ILE A 428 -37.85 13.77 13.76
CA ILE A 428 -37.56 12.36 13.53
C ILE A 428 -38.70 11.54 14.12
N GLN A 429 -39.26 10.63 13.33
CA GLN A 429 -40.32 9.75 13.81
C GLN A 429 -39.79 8.88 14.99
N PRO A 430 -40.50 8.79 16.14
CA PRO A 430 -39.99 8.02 17.29
C PRO A 430 -39.70 6.54 16.99
N LYS A 431 -40.49 5.93 16.10
CA LYS A 431 -40.26 4.55 15.63
C LYS A 431 -39.02 4.42 14.75
N LEU A 432 -38.65 5.47 14.01
CA LEU A 432 -37.41 5.52 13.24
C LEU A 432 -36.22 5.59 14.19
N LEU A 433 -36.24 6.49 15.17
CA LEU A 433 -35.16 6.60 16.16
C LEU A 433 -34.92 5.25 16.85
N ALA A 434 -35.98 4.61 17.34
CA ALA A 434 -35.87 3.30 17.98
C ALA A 434 -35.23 2.23 17.07
N GLN A 435 -35.57 2.23 15.78
CA GLN A 435 -34.96 1.32 14.80
C GLN A 435 -33.48 1.63 14.56
N ILE A 436 -33.12 2.90 14.39
CA ILE A 436 -31.73 3.33 14.19
C ILE A 436 -30.86 2.92 15.38
N LEU A 437 -31.34 3.15 16.62
CA LEU A 437 -30.62 2.76 17.84
C LEU A 437 -30.42 1.23 17.92
N GLN A 438 -31.35 0.45 17.39
CA GLN A 438 -31.22 -1.01 17.33
C GLN A 438 -30.18 -1.44 16.29
N ASP A 439 -30.21 -0.84 15.10
CA ASP A 439 -29.27 -1.14 14.01
C ASP A 439 -27.82 -0.78 14.41
N VAL A 440 -27.65 0.39 15.04
CA VAL A 440 -26.35 0.86 15.58
C VAL A 440 -25.79 -0.08 16.65
N LYS A 441 -26.62 -0.65 17.52
CA LYS A 441 -26.18 -1.62 18.54
C LYS A 441 -25.73 -2.95 17.92
N ALA A 442 -26.28 -3.33 16.77
CA ALA A 442 -25.96 -4.60 16.10
C ALA A 442 -24.66 -4.51 15.26
N GLU A 443 -24.21 -3.31 14.91
CA GLU A 443 -23.09 -3.08 13.99
C GLU A 443 -21.88 -2.43 14.68
N GLU A 444 -20.70 -3.05 14.55
CA GLU A 444 -19.44 -2.44 15.00
C GLU A 444 -19.01 -1.28 14.08
N ASN A 445 -18.51 -0.17 14.66
CA ASN A 445 -18.00 1.01 13.93
C ASN A 445 -19.03 1.65 12.97
N CYS A 446 -20.28 1.71 13.40
CA CYS A 446 -21.43 2.12 12.59
C CYS A 446 -21.65 3.64 12.46
N LEU A 447 -20.91 4.50 13.19
CA LEU A 447 -21.16 5.96 13.15
C LEU A 447 -21.03 6.59 11.75
N PRO A 448 -20.03 6.25 10.92
CA PRO A 448 -19.96 6.76 9.56
C PRO A 448 -21.11 6.24 8.68
N LEU A 449 -21.57 5.01 8.92
CA LEU A 449 -22.71 4.44 8.20
C LEU A 449 -24.02 5.11 8.63
N LEU A 450 -24.13 5.44 9.92
CA LEU A 450 -25.26 6.17 10.49
C LEU A 450 -25.37 7.57 9.89
N GLU A 451 -24.28 8.35 9.91
CA GLU A 451 -24.23 9.67 9.29
C GLU A 451 -24.58 9.61 7.80
N PHE A 452 -24.08 8.59 7.08
CA PHE A 452 -24.44 8.37 5.68
C PHE A 452 -25.94 8.08 5.51
N ALA A 453 -26.51 7.16 6.30
CA ALA A 453 -27.93 6.83 6.22
C ALA A 453 -28.83 8.02 6.56
N LEU A 454 -28.45 8.83 7.55
CA LEU A 454 -29.18 10.05 7.94
C LEU A 454 -29.08 11.14 6.87
N SER A 455 -27.91 11.33 6.26
CA SER A 455 -27.72 12.24 5.13
C SER A 455 -28.59 11.86 3.93
N GLU A 456 -28.63 10.57 3.57
CA GLU A 456 -29.48 10.08 2.47
C GLU A 456 -30.98 10.20 2.81
N LEU A 457 -31.35 9.98 4.06
CA LEU A 457 -32.73 10.11 4.51
C LEU A 457 -33.18 11.58 4.48
N TRP A 458 -32.30 12.50 4.87
CA TRP A 458 -32.51 13.95 4.75
C TRP A 458 -32.76 14.35 3.28
N GLU A 459 -31.88 13.97 2.36
CA GLU A 459 -32.02 14.32 0.95
C GLU A 459 -33.31 13.78 0.32
N ARG A 460 -33.70 12.55 0.71
CA ARG A 460 -34.97 11.96 0.27
C ARG A 460 -36.19 12.68 0.85
N SER A 461 -36.11 13.19 2.07
CA SER A 461 -37.22 13.93 2.70
C SER A 461 -37.48 15.28 2.02
N LEU A 462 -36.44 15.90 1.46
CA LEU A 462 -36.51 17.14 0.68
C LEU A 462 -36.98 16.91 -0.77
N ALA A 463 -36.86 15.70 -1.30
CA ALA A 463 -37.31 15.38 -2.64
C ALA A 463 -38.86 15.42 -2.72
N PRO A 464 -39.46 16.02 -3.78
CA PRO A 464 -40.90 16.06 -3.95
C PRO A 464 -41.50 14.64 -4.01
N ASN A 465 -42.29 14.25 -3.02
CA ASN A 465 -42.93 12.94 -2.97
C ASN A 465 -44.10 12.88 -3.99
N ASN A 466 -44.10 11.87 -4.87
CA ASN A 466 -45.26 11.32 -5.61
C ASN A 466 -46.48 12.27 -5.80
N GLY A 467 -46.29 13.43 -6.44
CA GLY A 467 -47.38 14.34 -6.80
C GLY A 467 -47.83 15.37 -5.75
N GLY A 468 -47.15 15.49 -4.61
CA GLY A 468 -47.32 16.60 -3.65
C GLY A 468 -46.37 17.76 -3.95
N THR A 469 -46.83 19.00 -3.74
CA THR A 469 -46.06 20.24 -3.96
C THR A 469 -45.20 20.67 -2.75
N GLU A 470 -45.26 19.97 -1.62
CA GLU A 470 -44.56 20.35 -0.39
C GLU A 470 -43.60 19.22 0.11
N PRO A 471 -42.40 19.59 0.62
CA PRO A 471 -41.46 18.63 1.23
C PRO A 471 -42.04 17.97 2.48
N ASN A 472 -41.53 16.78 2.83
CA ASN A 472 -41.88 16.13 4.08
C ASN A 472 -40.90 16.53 5.18
N TYR A 473 -41.35 17.29 6.17
CA TYR A 473 -40.52 17.82 7.26
C TYR A 473 -40.32 16.85 8.43
N GLU A 474 -40.62 15.57 8.21
CA GLU A 474 -40.40 14.47 9.16
C GLU A 474 -39.58 13.35 8.50
N LEU A 475 -38.48 12.95 9.12
CA LEU A 475 -37.72 11.76 8.72
C LEU A 475 -38.49 10.50 9.14
N THR A 476 -38.81 9.64 8.17
CA THR A 476 -39.75 8.51 8.39
C THR A 476 -39.07 7.15 8.42
N LEU A 477 -39.65 6.21 9.19
CA LEU A 477 -39.23 4.80 9.18
C LEU A 477 -39.44 4.13 7.82
N ALA A 478 -40.41 4.58 7.04
CA ALA A 478 -40.71 4.00 5.73
C ALA A 478 -39.56 4.25 4.74
N ASP A 479 -39.05 5.48 4.68
CA ASP A 479 -37.95 5.83 3.78
C ASP A 479 -36.61 5.25 4.23
N TYR A 480 -36.39 5.17 5.55
CA TYR A 480 -35.26 4.46 6.13
C TYR A 480 -35.25 2.96 5.78
N ARG A 481 -36.41 2.29 5.79
CA ARG A 481 -36.51 0.89 5.34
C ARG A 481 -36.25 0.73 3.86
N LYS A 482 -36.65 1.69 3.02
CA LYS A 482 -36.31 1.69 1.57
C LYS A 482 -34.81 1.88 1.33
N LEU A 483 -34.09 2.56 2.24
CA LEU A 483 -32.62 2.65 2.20
C LEU A 483 -31.94 1.33 2.58
N GLY A 484 -32.63 0.44 3.30
CA GLY A 484 -32.06 -0.81 3.80
C GLY A 484 -31.38 -0.68 5.17
N GLY A 485 -31.70 0.36 5.94
CA GLY A 485 -31.09 0.62 7.25
C GLY A 485 -29.68 1.19 7.19
N VAL A 486 -28.98 1.23 8.32
CA VAL A 486 -27.63 1.81 8.47
C VAL A 486 -26.63 1.19 7.49
N ALA A 487 -26.38 -0.14 7.55
CA ALA A 487 -25.46 -0.78 6.60
C ALA A 487 -25.96 -0.79 5.15
N GLY A 488 -27.28 -0.89 4.94
CA GLY A 488 -27.86 -1.02 3.61
C GLY A 488 -27.79 0.27 2.78
N ALA A 489 -27.87 1.44 3.42
CA ALA A 489 -27.91 2.74 2.75
C ALA A 489 -26.68 2.95 1.86
N LEU A 490 -25.48 2.77 2.42
CA LEU A 490 -24.23 2.96 1.68
C LEU A 490 -24.07 1.96 0.54
N ASN A 491 -24.47 0.70 0.76
CA ASN A 491 -24.43 -0.32 -0.29
C ASN A 491 -25.38 0.01 -1.44
N ALA A 492 -26.62 0.41 -1.14
CA ALA A 492 -27.61 0.77 -2.14
C ALA A 492 -27.18 1.97 -2.99
N HIS A 493 -26.60 2.99 -2.34
CA HIS A 493 -26.05 4.18 -3.00
C HIS A 493 -24.88 3.82 -3.94
N ALA A 494 -23.90 3.07 -3.43
CA ALA A 494 -22.74 2.66 -4.23
C ALA A 494 -23.14 1.77 -5.42
N GLU A 495 -24.10 0.86 -5.24
CA GLU A 495 -24.67 0.06 -6.34
C GLU A 495 -25.44 0.93 -7.35
N GLY A 496 -26.09 2.01 -6.93
CA GLY A 496 -26.75 2.97 -7.81
C GLY A 496 -25.77 3.63 -8.77
N ILE A 497 -24.70 4.22 -8.22
CA ILE A 497 -23.63 4.86 -9.01
C ILE A 497 -22.93 3.84 -9.91
N TYR A 498 -22.64 2.65 -9.39
CA TYR A 498 -22.06 1.57 -10.19
C TYR A 498 -22.95 1.19 -11.37
N LYS A 499 -24.26 1.04 -11.19
CA LYS A 499 -25.21 0.73 -12.27
C LYS A 499 -25.24 1.84 -13.32
N GLN A 500 -25.20 3.11 -12.91
CA GLN A 500 -25.13 4.25 -13.83
C GLN A 500 -23.84 4.27 -14.64
N LEU A 501 -22.71 3.89 -14.06
CA LEU A 501 -21.43 3.78 -14.77
C LEU A 501 -21.38 2.52 -15.65
N ALA A 502 -22.05 1.43 -15.24
CA ALA A 502 -22.16 0.22 -16.02
C ALA A 502 -22.98 0.41 -17.31
N THR A 503 -24.04 1.24 -17.30
CA THR A 503 -24.76 1.56 -18.54
C THR A 503 -23.89 2.33 -19.55
N GLN A 504 -22.85 3.01 -19.07
CA GLN A 504 -21.84 3.68 -19.89
C GLN A 504 -20.67 2.77 -20.29
N LYS A 505 -20.72 1.46 -19.97
CA LYS A 505 -19.63 0.48 -20.16
C LYS A 505 -18.34 0.84 -19.41
N ARG A 506 -18.45 1.44 -18.23
CA ARG A 506 -17.32 1.92 -17.41
C ARG A 506 -17.14 1.13 -16.11
N GLU A 507 -17.87 0.04 -15.92
CA GLU A 507 -17.88 -0.77 -14.69
C GLU A 507 -16.51 -1.36 -14.31
N HIS A 508 -15.72 -1.77 -15.31
CA HIS A 508 -14.38 -2.32 -15.08
C HIS A 508 -13.40 -1.27 -14.54
N TRP A 509 -13.57 0.00 -14.93
CA TRP A 509 -12.76 1.10 -14.40
C TRP A 509 -13.13 1.42 -12.96
N VAL A 510 -14.41 1.30 -12.58
CA VAL A 510 -14.82 1.43 -11.17
C VAL A 510 -14.09 0.41 -10.30
N GLN A 511 -14.10 -0.86 -10.70
CA GLN A 511 -13.40 -1.92 -9.96
C GLN A 511 -11.90 -1.61 -9.82
N ARG A 512 -11.24 -1.19 -10.90
CA ARG A 512 -9.80 -0.89 -10.88
C ARG A 512 -9.45 0.31 -10.00
N VAL A 513 -10.18 1.42 -10.14
CA VAL A 513 -9.96 2.62 -9.32
C VAL A 513 -10.15 2.30 -7.84
N MET A 514 -11.24 1.60 -7.48
CA MET A 514 -11.53 1.24 -6.08
C MET A 514 -10.46 0.33 -5.49
N LEU A 515 -9.99 -0.69 -6.23
CA LEU A 515 -8.92 -1.58 -5.75
C LEU A 515 -7.58 -0.85 -5.62
N LYS A 516 -7.29 0.15 -6.47
CA LYS A 516 -6.06 0.95 -6.41
C LYS A 516 -5.98 1.81 -5.13
N LEU A 517 -7.13 2.16 -4.56
CA LEU A 517 -7.26 2.95 -3.33
C LEU A 517 -7.25 2.12 -2.04
N VAL A 518 -6.92 0.82 -2.13
CA VAL A 518 -6.84 -0.08 -0.96
C VAL A 518 -5.51 -0.83 -0.97
N ARG A 519 -4.92 -0.95 0.21
CA ARG A 519 -3.71 -1.75 0.46
C ARG A 519 -4.05 -2.97 1.30
N THR A 520 -3.57 -4.11 0.85
CA THR A 520 -3.83 -5.39 1.51
C THR A 520 -2.78 -5.66 2.58
N GLY A 521 -3.19 -5.77 3.84
CA GLY A 521 -2.28 -6.10 4.94
C GLY A 521 -1.73 -7.53 4.87
N GLU A 522 -0.49 -7.73 5.35
CA GLU A 522 0.13 -9.07 5.48
C GLU A 522 -0.61 -9.94 6.52
N ARG A 523 -1.14 -9.32 7.59
CA ARG A 523 -1.91 -9.95 8.68
C ARG A 523 -3.03 -9.08 9.29
N THR A 524 -3.19 -7.83 8.82
CA THR A 524 -4.11 -6.82 9.36
C THR A 524 -5.35 -6.63 8.47
N LYS A 525 -6.37 -5.93 8.99
CA LYS A 525 -7.50 -5.40 8.19
C LYS A 525 -6.93 -4.61 7.01
N ASP A 526 -7.55 -4.72 5.83
CA ASP A 526 -7.15 -3.90 4.68
C ASP A 526 -7.32 -2.42 5.04
N THR A 527 -6.42 -1.59 4.53
CA THR A 527 -6.36 -0.16 4.85
C THR A 527 -6.59 0.64 3.59
N ARG A 528 -7.24 1.81 3.73
CA ARG A 528 -7.35 2.74 2.60
C ARG A 528 -5.96 3.26 2.23
N GLN A 529 -5.78 3.56 0.96
CA GLN A 529 -4.54 4.12 0.43
C GLN A 529 -4.86 5.27 -0.52
N ARG A 530 -4.42 6.44 -0.11
CA ARG A 530 -4.44 7.65 -0.91
C ARG A 530 -3.52 7.52 -2.14
N GLN A 531 -3.99 7.92 -3.32
CA GLN A 531 -3.26 7.83 -4.59
C GLN A 531 -3.30 9.15 -5.36
N ARG A 532 -2.18 9.53 -5.99
CA ARG A 532 -2.18 10.70 -6.88
C ARG A 532 -3.07 10.42 -8.08
N LYS A 533 -3.87 11.42 -8.50
CA LYS A 533 -4.75 11.30 -9.67
C LYS A 533 -3.97 10.88 -10.91
N VAL A 534 -2.76 11.43 -11.10
CA VAL A 534 -1.86 11.06 -12.20
C VAL A 534 -1.48 9.58 -12.22
N ASP A 535 -1.31 8.94 -11.06
CA ASP A 535 -0.94 7.52 -10.96
C ASP A 535 -2.14 6.61 -11.28
N ILE A 536 -3.37 7.08 -10.99
CA ILE A 536 -4.61 6.39 -11.39
C ILE A 536 -4.81 6.52 -12.91
N LEU A 537 -4.61 7.73 -13.46
CA LEU A 537 -4.74 7.96 -14.90
C LEU A 537 -3.68 7.22 -15.74
N ALA A 538 -2.51 6.94 -15.17
CA ALA A 538 -1.47 6.13 -15.82
C ALA A 538 -1.89 4.67 -16.08
N MET A 539 -3.04 4.22 -15.57
CA MET A 539 -3.62 2.91 -15.93
C MET A 539 -4.22 2.88 -17.35
N ALA A 540 -4.52 4.05 -17.93
CA ALA A 540 -5.04 4.16 -19.29
C ALA A 540 -3.93 3.94 -20.33
N LYS A 541 -4.28 3.25 -21.43
CA LYS A 541 -3.38 3.02 -22.57
C LYS A 541 -3.43 4.11 -23.63
N ASP A 542 -4.57 4.79 -23.74
CA ASP A 542 -4.86 5.84 -24.70
C ASP A 542 -5.71 6.95 -24.06
N ASP A 543 -5.89 8.05 -24.80
CA ASP A 543 -6.61 9.22 -24.30
C ASP A 543 -8.11 8.94 -24.07
N GLY A 544 -8.71 7.99 -24.78
CA GLY A 544 -10.11 7.60 -24.58
C GLY A 544 -10.33 6.81 -23.29
N GLU A 545 -9.43 5.87 -22.97
CA GLU A 545 -9.41 5.21 -21.66
C GLU A 545 -9.16 6.21 -20.53
N ARG A 546 -8.30 7.21 -20.76
CA ARG A 546 -8.01 8.26 -19.76
C ARG A 546 -9.25 9.10 -19.44
N GLU A 547 -9.98 9.54 -20.46
CA GLU A 547 -11.24 10.26 -20.29
C GLU A 547 -12.31 9.41 -19.57
N ALA A 548 -12.35 8.10 -19.87
CA ALA A 548 -13.24 7.18 -19.16
C ALA A 548 -12.91 7.05 -17.67
N ILE A 549 -11.62 6.96 -17.31
CA ILE A 549 -11.19 6.93 -15.90
C ILE A 549 -11.51 8.27 -15.22
N GLU A 550 -11.23 9.41 -15.85
CA GLU A 550 -11.57 10.72 -15.29
C GLU A 550 -13.05 10.84 -15.00
N SER A 551 -13.91 10.45 -15.94
CA SER A 551 -15.35 10.50 -15.73
C SER A 551 -15.83 9.55 -14.63
N VAL A 552 -15.17 8.40 -14.42
CA VAL A 552 -15.44 7.50 -13.28
C VAL A 552 -15.04 8.17 -11.97
N ILE A 553 -13.85 8.77 -11.90
CA ILE A 553 -13.41 9.49 -10.69
C ILE A 553 -14.40 10.60 -10.37
N THR A 554 -14.79 11.42 -11.35
CA THR A 554 -15.77 12.50 -11.16
C THR A 554 -17.10 11.96 -10.65
N ALA A 555 -17.67 10.92 -11.28
CA ALA A 555 -18.94 10.35 -10.83
C ALA A 555 -18.87 9.75 -9.41
N LEU A 556 -17.74 9.16 -9.02
CA LEU A 556 -17.55 8.62 -7.67
C LEU A 556 -17.30 9.71 -6.62
N VAL A 557 -16.66 10.84 -7.00
CA VAL A 557 -16.50 12.03 -6.15
C VAL A 557 -17.82 12.75 -5.97
N ASP A 558 -18.53 13.04 -7.07
CA ASP A 558 -19.88 13.65 -7.05
C ASP A 558 -20.85 12.77 -6.24
N GLY A 559 -20.69 11.46 -6.36
CA GLY A 559 -21.42 10.46 -5.60
C GLY A 559 -20.95 10.27 -4.15
N ARG A 560 -20.00 11.06 -3.63
CA ARG A 560 -19.47 11.00 -2.25
C ARG A 560 -18.83 9.68 -1.84
N LEU A 561 -18.44 8.84 -2.80
CA LEU A 561 -17.70 7.60 -2.56
C LEU A 561 -16.18 7.83 -2.50
N LEU A 562 -15.69 8.84 -3.21
CA LEU A 562 -14.30 9.26 -3.21
C LEU A 562 -14.17 10.72 -2.76
N VAL A 563 -13.00 11.06 -2.23
CA VAL A 563 -12.61 12.44 -1.94
C VAL A 563 -11.40 12.80 -2.80
N SER A 564 -11.38 14.04 -3.28
CA SER A 564 -10.26 14.61 -4.03
C SER A 564 -9.69 15.78 -3.24
N ASP A 565 -8.45 15.63 -2.77
CA ASP A 565 -7.70 16.68 -2.08
C ASP A 565 -6.55 17.21 -2.95
N ARG A 566 -5.98 18.36 -2.58
CA ARG A 566 -4.71 18.84 -3.12
C ARG A 566 -3.61 18.76 -2.08
N VAL A 567 -2.55 18.02 -2.40
CA VAL A 567 -1.34 17.90 -1.56
C VAL A 567 -0.15 18.28 -2.44
N ASP A 568 0.67 19.23 -1.99
CA ASP A 568 1.83 19.75 -2.73
C ASP A 568 1.52 20.19 -4.17
N GLY A 569 0.34 20.78 -4.37
CA GLY A 569 -0.13 21.24 -5.69
C GLY A 569 -0.56 20.13 -6.65
N GLN A 570 -0.63 18.87 -6.20
CA GLN A 570 -1.09 17.72 -6.98
C GLN A 570 -2.47 17.26 -6.51
N ASP A 571 -3.34 16.87 -7.44
CA ASP A 571 -4.64 16.29 -7.11
C ASP A 571 -4.45 14.84 -6.64
N VAL A 572 -5.03 14.52 -5.49
CA VAL A 572 -4.92 13.23 -4.83
C VAL A 572 -6.31 12.68 -4.53
N ILE A 573 -6.52 11.41 -4.84
CA ILE A 573 -7.79 10.71 -4.68
C ILE A 573 -7.68 9.71 -3.54
N ASP A 574 -8.73 9.64 -2.72
CA ASP A 574 -8.85 8.68 -1.62
C ASP A 574 -10.31 8.18 -1.48
N LEU A 575 -10.50 7.08 -0.77
CA LEU A 575 -11.84 6.66 -0.33
C LEU A 575 -12.40 7.69 0.65
N SER A 576 -13.68 8.02 0.51
CA SER A 576 -14.34 8.95 1.46
C SER A 576 -14.32 8.40 2.89
N HIS A 577 -14.50 7.08 3.06
CA HIS A 577 -14.29 6.42 4.35
C HIS A 577 -13.97 4.93 4.20
N GLU A 578 -13.31 4.33 5.21
CA GLU A 578 -13.11 2.88 5.32
C GLU A 578 -14.42 2.08 5.39
N ALA A 579 -15.56 2.74 5.65
CA ALA A 579 -16.85 2.08 5.76
C ALA A 579 -17.29 1.46 4.42
N LEU A 580 -16.84 2.04 3.30
CA LEU A 580 -17.04 1.48 1.96
C LEU A 580 -16.43 0.09 1.80
N MET A 581 -15.30 -0.16 2.45
CA MET A 581 -14.61 -1.45 2.41
C MET A 581 -15.41 -2.55 3.12
N ILE A 582 -16.37 -2.20 3.97
CA ILE A 582 -17.13 -3.19 4.76
C ILE A 582 -18.55 -3.33 4.20
N SER A 583 -19.19 -2.20 3.88
CA SER A 583 -20.62 -2.18 3.60
C SER A 583 -20.95 -2.38 2.13
N TRP A 584 -20.06 -2.00 1.19
CA TRP A 584 -20.31 -2.20 -0.23
C TRP A 584 -19.97 -3.65 -0.65
N GLN A 585 -20.99 -4.49 -0.73
CA GLN A 585 -20.86 -5.95 -0.91
C GLN A 585 -20.07 -6.32 -2.17
N ARG A 586 -20.26 -5.57 -3.27
CA ARG A 586 -19.50 -5.80 -4.51
C ARG A 586 -18.02 -5.49 -4.33
N PHE A 587 -17.68 -4.42 -3.62
CA PHE A 587 -16.30 -4.06 -3.35
C PHE A 587 -15.62 -5.06 -2.40
N VAL A 588 -16.35 -5.57 -1.41
CA VAL A 588 -15.91 -6.69 -0.58
C VAL A 588 -15.56 -7.89 -1.46
N GLY A 589 -16.47 -8.29 -2.37
CA GLY A 589 -16.22 -9.39 -3.29
C GLY A 589 -15.01 -9.16 -4.21
N TRP A 590 -14.80 -7.94 -4.71
CA TRP A 590 -13.61 -7.60 -5.50
C TRP A 590 -12.32 -7.76 -4.70
N ARG A 591 -12.31 -7.31 -3.45
CA ARG A 591 -11.14 -7.39 -2.57
C ARG A 591 -10.82 -8.82 -2.17
N GLU A 592 -11.83 -9.64 -1.86
CA GLU A 592 -11.63 -11.04 -1.49
C GLU A 592 -11.13 -11.88 -2.67
N ASN A 593 -11.77 -11.74 -3.84
CA ASN A 593 -11.39 -12.49 -5.03
C ASN A 593 -10.01 -12.09 -5.57
N GLY A 594 -9.64 -10.81 -5.43
CA GLY A 594 -8.36 -10.25 -5.90
C GLY A 594 -7.23 -10.28 -4.88
N ARG A 595 -7.46 -10.76 -3.65
CA ARG A 595 -6.56 -10.51 -2.51
C ARG A 595 -5.11 -10.96 -2.71
N GLN A 596 -4.91 -12.17 -3.24
CA GLN A 596 -3.57 -12.70 -3.48
C GLN A 596 -2.83 -11.90 -4.57
N VAL A 597 -3.54 -11.55 -5.64
CA VAL A 597 -3.00 -10.74 -6.74
C VAL A 597 -2.66 -9.35 -6.23
N ARG A 598 -3.56 -8.72 -5.48
CA ARG A 598 -3.38 -7.37 -4.93
C ARG A 598 -2.16 -7.29 -4.00
N ARG A 599 -1.93 -8.28 -3.13
CA ARG A 599 -0.71 -8.33 -2.29
C ARG A 599 0.58 -8.31 -3.10
N ILE A 600 0.63 -9.05 -4.20
CA ILE A 600 1.81 -9.07 -5.08
C ILE A 600 1.97 -7.70 -5.76
N VAL A 601 0.87 -7.11 -6.23
CA VAL A 601 0.86 -5.77 -6.84
C VAL A 601 1.36 -4.72 -5.84
N ASP A 602 0.81 -4.68 -4.62
CA ASP A 602 1.19 -3.76 -3.56
C ASP A 602 2.70 -3.89 -3.25
N SER A 603 3.20 -5.12 -3.10
CA SER A 603 4.62 -5.40 -2.85
C SER A 603 5.54 -4.95 -4.01
N VAL A 604 5.08 -5.09 -5.26
CA VAL A 604 5.82 -4.65 -6.44
C VAL A 604 5.85 -3.13 -6.54
N GLU A 605 4.71 -2.47 -6.29
CA GLU A 605 4.62 -0.99 -6.26
C GLU A 605 5.48 -0.42 -5.15
N ASP A 606 5.50 -1.07 -3.99
CA ASP A 606 6.33 -0.69 -2.85
C ASP A 606 7.81 -0.71 -3.18
N LEU A 607 8.30 -1.77 -3.81
CA LEU A 607 9.69 -1.88 -4.24
C LEU A 607 10.02 -0.96 -5.41
N LEU A 608 9.06 -0.75 -6.33
CA LEU A 608 9.22 0.21 -7.44
C LEU A 608 9.43 1.63 -6.91
N ARG A 609 8.62 2.08 -5.94
CA ARG A 609 8.76 3.39 -5.29
C ARG A 609 10.12 3.50 -4.59
N ALA A 610 10.46 2.54 -3.73
CA ALA A 610 11.76 2.51 -3.05
C ALA A 610 12.96 2.48 -4.02
N TRP A 611 12.82 1.79 -5.15
CA TRP A 611 13.82 1.78 -6.21
C TRP A 611 13.96 3.17 -6.84
N ASN A 612 12.87 3.86 -7.15
CA ASN A 612 12.92 5.22 -7.69
C ASN A 612 13.54 6.21 -6.68
N ASP A 613 13.07 6.22 -5.44
CA ASP A 613 13.48 7.16 -4.39
C ASP A 613 14.95 6.97 -4.00
N SER A 614 15.45 5.73 -4.07
CA SER A 614 16.85 5.43 -3.76
C SER A 614 17.83 5.77 -4.88
N GLY A 615 17.40 6.42 -5.97
CA GLY A 615 18.22 6.67 -7.15
C GLY A 615 18.50 5.39 -7.95
N LYS A 616 17.53 4.46 -7.98
CA LYS A 616 17.57 3.19 -8.73
C LYS A 616 18.62 2.19 -8.23
N LYS A 617 18.88 2.15 -6.92
CA LYS A 617 19.84 1.22 -6.28
C LYS A 617 19.40 -0.24 -6.42
N ARG A 618 20.37 -1.15 -6.62
CA ARG A 618 20.15 -2.57 -6.95
C ARG A 618 19.40 -3.37 -5.88
N ARG A 619 19.61 -3.06 -4.59
CA ARG A 619 19.01 -3.79 -3.45
C ARG A 619 17.49 -3.80 -3.42
N TYR A 620 16.83 -2.92 -4.19
CA TYR A 620 15.38 -2.81 -4.28
C TYR A 620 14.79 -3.51 -5.50
N LEU A 621 15.60 -4.19 -6.33
CA LEU A 621 15.08 -5.01 -7.43
C LEU A 621 14.33 -6.23 -6.90
N LEU A 622 13.37 -6.73 -7.67
CA LEU A 622 12.55 -7.87 -7.27
C LEU A 622 13.38 -9.16 -7.26
N GLU A 623 13.27 -9.93 -6.17
CA GLU A 623 14.00 -11.19 -6.00
C GLU A 623 13.08 -12.35 -5.55
N GLY A 624 13.66 -13.56 -5.48
CA GLY A 624 13.02 -14.72 -4.86
C GLY A 624 11.68 -15.14 -5.49
N ARG A 625 10.70 -15.35 -4.62
CA ARG A 625 9.31 -15.73 -4.92
C ARG A 625 8.53 -14.56 -5.54
N LEU A 626 8.72 -13.34 -5.03
CA LEU A 626 8.01 -12.16 -5.49
C LEU A 626 8.27 -11.85 -6.97
N LEU A 627 9.51 -12.05 -7.46
CA LEU A 627 9.81 -11.91 -8.89
C LEU A 627 9.10 -12.96 -9.77
N LYS A 628 8.98 -14.21 -9.29
CA LYS A 628 8.27 -15.28 -10.02
C LYS A 628 6.78 -14.95 -10.11
N ASP A 629 6.21 -14.48 -9.01
CA ASP A 629 4.80 -14.11 -8.91
C ASP A 629 4.51 -12.87 -9.78
N ALA A 630 5.34 -11.83 -9.73
CA ALA A 630 5.25 -10.65 -10.60
C ALA A 630 5.37 -11.00 -12.10
N ARG A 631 6.24 -11.96 -12.46
CA ARG A 631 6.37 -12.46 -13.84
C ARG A 631 5.11 -13.20 -14.30
N ARG A 632 4.44 -13.93 -13.41
CA ARG A 632 3.18 -14.61 -13.72
C ARG A 632 2.08 -13.58 -14.01
N LEU A 633 1.96 -12.55 -13.17
CA LEU A 633 1.00 -11.47 -13.36
C LEU A 633 1.21 -10.67 -14.65
N LEU A 634 2.45 -10.53 -15.14
CA LEU A 634 2.74 -9.92 -16.44
C LEU A 634 2.17 -10.71 -17.64
N LYS A 635 1.92 -12.01 -17.50
CA LYS A 635 1.35 -12.84 -18.58
C LYS A 635 -0.17 -12.73 -18.66
N ASP A 636 -0.82 -12.56 -17.52
CA ASP A 636 -2.29 -12.58 -17.37
C ASP A 636 -2.88 -11.15 -17.24
N ALA A 637 -2.12 -10.12 -17.67
CA ALA A 637 -2.08 -8.77 -17.12
C ALA A 637 -3.41 -8.03 -16.80
N PRO A 638 -3.58 -7.53 -15.55
CA PRO A 638 -4.27 -6.27 -15.27
C PRO A 638 -3.36 -5.06 -15.63
N ALA A 639 -3.96 -3.95 -16.08
CA ALA A 639 -3.25 -2.76 -16.57
C ALA A 639 -2.34 -2.11 -15.50
N ASP A 640 -2.63 -2.33 -14.23
CA ASP A 640 -1.96 -1.73 -13.08
C ASP A 640 -0.48 -2.17 -12.98
N VAL A 641 -0.14 -3.36 -13.49
CA VAL A 641 1.23 -3.91 -13.55
C VAL A 641 2.02 -3.35 -14.74
N VAL A 642 1.35 -2.73 -15.72
CA VAL A 642 1.99 -2.19 -16.93
C VAL A 642 2.92 -1.02 -16.59
N ALA A 643 2.58 -0.20 -15.60
CA ALA A 643 3.45 0.88 -15.10
C ALA A 643 4.76 0.34 -14.49
N ALA A 644 4.73 -0.84 -13.86
CA ALA A 644 5.89 -1.51 -13.26
C ALA A 644 6.67 -2.41 -14.24
N LYS A 645 6.24 -2.51 -15.51
CA LYS A 645 6.82 -3.43 -16.50
C LYS A 645 8.32 -3.23 -16.70
N SER A 646 8.78 -1.97 -16.74
CA SER A 646 10.20 -1.62 -16.89
C SER A 646 11.04 -2.09 -15.70
N PHE A 647 10.52 -1.97 -14.48
CA PHE A 647 11.17 -2.40 -13.24
C PHE A 647 11.23 -3.92 -13.11
N ILE A 648 10.16 -4.64 -13.45
CA ILE A 648 10.14 -6.10 -13.46
C ILE A 648 11.11 -6.63 -14.53
N TRP A 649 11.12 -6.04 -15.74
CA TRP A 649 12.09 -6.41 -16.78
C TRP A 649 13.54 -6.20 -16.35
N LYS A 650 13.83 -5.09 -15.68
CA LYS A 650 15.17 -4.81 -15.16
C LYS A 650 15.60 -5.81 -14.07
N SER A 651 14.65 -6.23 -13.22
CA SER A 651 14.86 -7.28 -12.21
C SER A 651 15.11 -8.66 -12.85
N LEU A 652 14.36 -9.00 -13.91
CA LEU A 652 14.55 -10.24 -14.69
C LEU A 652 15.89 -10.27 -15.42
N TRP A 653 16.27 -9.16 -16.07
CA TRP A 653 17.53 -9.03 -16.80
C TRP A 653 18.73 -9.25 -15.88
N TRP A 654 18.71 -8.66 -14.68
CA TRP A 654 19.75 -8.84 -13.68
C TRP A 654 19.92 -10.32 -13.28
N ARG A 655 18.82 -11.04 -13.04
CA ARG A 655 18.90 -12.49 -12.74
C ARG A 655 19.43 -13.30 -13.92
N TRP A 656 19.06 -12.93 -15.14
CA TRP A 656 19.57 -13.59 -16.33
C TRP A 656 21.09 -13.43 -16.44
N THR A 657 21.63 -12.25 -16.12
CA THR A 657 23.09 -12.04 -16.06
C THR A 657 23.78 -12.86 -14.97
N GLN A 658 23.15 -13.07 -13.81
CA GLN A 658 23.68 -13.92 -12.73
C GLN A 658 23.70 -15.42 -13.09
N LEU A 659 22.64 -15.92 -13.74
CA LEU A 659 22.58 -17.30 -14.20
C LEU A 659 23.60 -17.58 -15.31
N ILE A 660 23.81 -16.61 -16.20
CA ILE A 660 24.87 -16.68 -17.22
C ILE A 660 26.24 -16.77 -16.57
N SER A 661 26.53 -15.96 -15.54
CA SER A 661 27.81 -16.07 -14.82
C SER A 661 27.98 -17.42 -14.09
N ILE A 662 26.90 -18.02 -13.56
CA ILE A 662 26.95 -19.30 -12.83
C ILE A 662 27.03 -20.50 -13.79
N LEU A 663 26.50 -20.42 -15.02
CA LEU A 663 26.57 -21.49 -16.02
C LEU A 663 27.85 -21.42 -16.88
N LEU A 664 28.34 -20.21 -17.20
CA LEU A 664 29.57 -20.04 -17.97
C LEU A 664 30.80 -20.55 -17.21
N VAL A 665 30.90 -20.29 -15.90
CA VAL A 665 32.08 -20.61 -15.11
C VAL A 665 32.35 -22.13 -15.02
N PRO A 666 31.37 -23.00 -14.71
CA PRO A 666 31.59 -24.45 -14.69
C PRO A 666 31.86 -25.06 -16.06
N ILE A 667 31.22 -24.55 -17.12
CA ILE A 667 31.45 -25.01 -18.50
C ILE A 667 32.89 -24.65 -18.95
N LEU A 668 33.36 -23.45 -18.60
CA LEU A 668 34.75 -23.02 -18.82
C LEU A 668 35.78 -23.78 -17.98
N VAL A 669 35.41 -24.23 -16.77
CA VAL A 669 36.34 -24.88 -15.82
C VAL A 669 36.37 -26.41 -15.95
N LEU A 670 35.25 -27.07 -16.31
CA LEU A 670 35.12 -28.54 -16.32
C LEU A 670 34.94 -29.17 -17.71
N GLY A 671 34.49 -28.43 -18.74
CA GLY A 671 34.30 -28.98 -20.08
C GLY A 671 35.58 -29.03 -20.94
N VAL A 672 36.48 -28.06 -20.74
CA VAL A 672 37.75 -27.93 -21.47
C VAL A 672 38.80 -29.01 -21.10
N PRO A 673 38.89 -29.50 -19.84
CA PRO A 673 39.86 -30.53 -19.47
C PRO A 673 39.60 -31.94 -20.06
N SER A 674 38.34 -32.31 -20.33
CA SER A 674 38.03 -33.64 -20.85
C SER A 674 38.38 -33.81 -22.33
N GLU A 675 38.29 -32.75 -23.13
CA GLU A 675 38.63 -32.76 -24.57
C GLU A 675 40.15 -32.79 -24.80
N TYR A 676 40.92 -32.25 -23.85
CA TYR A 676 42.38 -32.23 -23.83
C TYR A 676 42.99 -33.64 -23.73
N PHE A 677 42.41 -34.53 -22.92
CA PHE A 677 42.95 -35.88 -22.68
C PHE A 677 42.80 -36.82 -23.89
N TRP A 678 41.70 -36.71 -24.63
CA TRP A 678 41.46 -37.55 -25.82
C TRP A 678 42.35 -37.17 -27.00
N ARG A 679 42.82 -35.92 -27.07
CA ARG A 679 43.59 -35.39 -28.21
C ARG A 679 45.10 -35.66 -28.09
N GLU A 680 45.62 -35.76 -26.86
CA GLU A 680 47.03 -36.06 -26.58
C GLU A 680 47.42 -37.50 -26.98
N GLU A 681 46.51 -38.46 -26.79
CA GLU A 681 46.72 -39.86 -27.17
C GLU A 681 46.71 -40.07 -28.70
N ALA A 682 46.02 -39.21 -29.45
CA ALA A 682 45.99 -39.25 -30.91
C ALA A 682 47.29 -38.72 -31.53
N VAL A 683 47.78 -37.57 -31.07
CA VAL A 683 49.00 -36.93 -31.61
C VAL A 683 50.25 -37.79 -31.39
N MET A 684 50.34 -38.50 -30.27
CA MET A 684 51.49 -39.39 -29.98
C MET A 684 51.48 -40.68 -30.81
N ARG A 685 50.31 -41.20 -31.19
CA ARG A 685 50.22 -42.34 -32.12
C ARG A 685 50.77 -41.99 -33.50
N ASP A 686 50.50 -40.78 -33.97
CA ASP A 686 50.92 -40.34 -35.30
C ASP A 686 52.40 -39.92 -35.37
N TYR A 687 52.97 -39.38 -34.27
CA TYR A 687 54.40 -39.07 -34.18
C TYR A 687 55.29 -40.31 -34.34
N VAL A 688 54.94 -41.41 -33.66
CA VAL A 688 55.70 -42.69 -33.70
C VAL A 688 55.59 -43.37 -35.08
N ARG A 689 54.47 -43.18 -35.79
CA ARG A 689 54.25 -43.75 -37.12
C ARG A 689 55.15 -43.14 -38.19
N ILE A 690 55.45 -41.84 -38.09
CA ILE A 690 56.26 -41.09 -39.07
C ILE A 690 57.76 -41.39 -38.91
N GLU A 691 58.25 -41.63 -37.69
CA GLU A 691 59.65 -41.98 -37.44
C GLU A 691 60.06 -43.30 -38.14
N GLN A 692 59.10 -44.19 -38.42
CA GLN A 692 59.34 -45.48 -39.07
C GLN A 692 59.33 -45.43 -40.61
N LEU A 693 58.80 -44.37 -41.24
CA LEU A 693 58.65 -44.26 -42.71
C LEU A 693 59.79 -43.42 -43.33
N GLY A 694 61.02 -43.93 -43.25
CA GLY A 694 62.22 -43.22 -43.68
C GLY A 694 62.42 -43.13 -45.20
N ASN A 695 61.79 -42.18 -45.91
CA ASN A 695 62.14 -41.86 -47.31
C ASN A 695 61.77 -40.46 -47.88
N GLY A 696 61.55 -39.41 -47.07
CA GLY A 696 61.33 -38.02 -47.58
C GLY A 696 62.57 -37.11 -47.61
N ASP A 697 62.62 -36.16 -48.55
CA ASP A 697 63.66 -35.12 -48.79
C ASP A 697 63.93 -34.27 -47.52
N PRO A 698 65.17 -33.87 -47.19
CA PRO A 698 65.48 -32.96 -46.07
C PRO A 698 64.57 -31.73 -45.96
N GLY A 699 64.09 -31.18 -47.08
CA GLY A 699 63.12 -30.07 -47.12
C GLY A 699 61.72 -30.46 -46.63
N GLU A 700 61.21 -31.63 -47.01
CA GLU A 700 59.93 -32.19 -46.52
C GLU A 700 59.99 -32.48 -45.02
N ARG A 701 61.09 -33.06 -44.54
CA ARG A 701 61.29 -33.34 -43.11
C ARG A 701 61.31 -32.05 -42.29
N ALA A 702 62.00 -31.01 -42.76
CA ALA A 702 62.04 -29.71 -42.09
C ALA A 702 60.67 -29.00 -42.10
N ALA A 703 59.87 -29.18 -43.14
CA ALA A 703 58.52 -28.63 -43.23
C ALA A 703 57.54 -29.34 -42.31
N ILE A 704 57.53 -30.68 -42.29
CA ILE A 704 56.67 -31.51 -41.43
C ILE A 704 57.03 -31.33 -39.95
N ILE A 705 58.32 -31.27 -39.61
CA ILE A 705 58.79 -30.95 -38.24
C ILE A 705 58.37 -29.54 -37.82
N ASN A 706 58.33 -28.56 -38.74
CA ASN A 706 57.82 -27.21 -38.47
C ASN A 706 56.29 -27.14 -38.39
N LEU A 707 55.57 -28.08 -39.00
CA LEU A 707 54.11 -28.19 -39.01
C LEU A 707 53.60 -28.85 -37.72
N LEU A 708 54.31 -29.90 -37.27
CA LEU A 708 54.09 -30.60 -36.00
C LEU A 708 54.68 -29.83 -34.80
N GLY A 709 55.71 -29.01 -35.02
CA GLY A 709 56.29 -28.09 -34.05
C GLY A 709 55.53 -26.76 -33.98
N GLY A 710 54.30 -26.77 -33.44
CA GLY A 710 53.54 -25.55 -33.21
C GLY A 710 54.24 -24.60 -32.22
N CYS A 711 54.47 -23.34 -32.61
CA CYS A 711 55.02 -22.30 -31.73
C CYS A 711 54.11 -22.02 -30.53
N TRP A 712 54.62 -22.36 -29.37
CA TRP A 712 54.09 -22.14 -28.03
C TRP A 712 54.00 -20.62 -27.70
N VAL A 713 52.94 -19.93 -28.15
CA VAL A 713 52.29 -18.74 -27.52
C VAL A 713 53.07 -17.43 -27.35
N GLU A 714 54.31 -17.36 -27.78
CA GLU A 714 55.23 -16.43 -27.15
C GLU A 714 55.01 -14.93 -27.42
N LYS A 715 54.29 -14.55 -28.48
CA LYS A 715 54.35 -13.14 -28.93
C LYS A 715 53.16 -12.23 -28.61
N TYR A 716 51.89 -12.69 -28.50
CA TYR A 716 50.76 -11.75 -28.67
C TYR A 716 49.42 -11.94 -27.92
N LEU A 717 49.32 -12.58 -26.75
CA LEU A 717 48.32 -12.11 -25.78
C LEU A 717 48.98 -11.92 -24.43
N PRO A 718 49.77 -10.86 -24.21
CA PRO A 718 50.44 -10.67 -22.93
C PRO A 718 49.45 -10.64 -21.75
N ILE A 719 48.16 -10.40 -22.03
CA ILE A 719 47.07 -10.28 -21.06
C ILE A 719 46.26 -11.58 -20.88
N LEU A 720 46.23 -12.49 -21.87
CA LEU A 720 45.67 -13.85 -21.66
C LEU A 720 46.77 -14.76 -21.11
N PRO A 721 46.53 -15.55 -20.04
CA PRO A 721 47.50 -16.52 -19.55
C PRO A 721 48.00 -17.37 -20.71
N LYS A 722 49.32 -17.49 -20.87
CA LYS A 722 49.97 -18.26 -21.95
C LYS A 722 49.29 -19.65 -22.11
N TYR A 723 48.95 -20.28 -20.99
CA TYR A 723 48.25 -21.56 -20.91
C TYR A 723 46.91 -21.69 -21.68
N LEU A 724 46.14 -20.60 -21.90
CA LEU A 724 44.84 -20.62 -22.60
C LEU A 724 44.93 -20.36 -24.11
N ARG A 725 45.97 -19.64 -24.55
CA ARG A 725 46.26 -19.42 -25.98
C ARG A 725 46.75 -20.67 -26.65
N GLU A 726 47.54 -21.39 -25.87
CA GLU A 726 48.01 -22.71 -26.13
C GLU A 726 46.77 -23.59 -26.21
N ARG A 727 46.09 -23.92 -25.09
CA ARG A 727 45.12 -25.03 -24.98
C ARG A 727 43.97 -25.24 -25.99
N GLY A 728 43.63 -24.32 -26.88
CA GLY A 728 42.72 -24.58 -28.01
C GLY A 728 43.40 -25.03 -29.33
N PHE A 729 44.72 -24.83 -29.44
CA PHE A 729 45.72 -25.33 -30.39
C PHE A 729 45.28 -25.85 -31.77
N GLY A 730 45.50 -25.01 -32.80
CA GLY A 730 45.83 -25.44 -34.16
C GLY A 730 47.34 -25.31 -34.41
N ASN A 731 47.86 -25.96 -35.45
CA ASN A 731 49.29 -26.01 -35.81
C ASN A 731 49.91 -24.60 -35.90
N CYS A 732 50.66 -24.20 -34.86
CA CYS A 732 51.17 -22.84 -34.66
C CYS A 732 52.44 -22.53 -35.45
N ARG A 733 52.48 -22.90 -36.73
CA ARG A 733 53.33 -22.21 -37.69
C ARG A 733 52.54 -22.03 -38.96
N SER A 734 52.05 -20.81 -39.19
CA SER A 734 51.56 -20.45 -40.51
C SER A 734 52.74 -20.61 -41.48
N ILE A 735 52.61 -21.56 -42.40
CA ILE A 735 53.52 -21.78 -43.50
C ILE A 735 53.23 -20.68 -44.52
N ILE A 736 53.74 -19.48 -44.23
CA ILE A 736 53.55 -18.30 -45.07
C ILE A 736 54.71 -18.24 -46.07
N ASN A 737 54.39 -18.19 -47.37
CA ASN A 737 55.40 -18.11 -48.45
C ASN A 737 56.43 -19.27 -48.49
N ALA A 738 56.14 -20.43 -47.90
CA ALA A 738 57.07 -21.56 -47.96
C ALA A 738 57.02 -22.25 -49.32
N ARG A 739 58.12 -22.90 -49.73
CA ARG A 739 58.17 -23.75 -50.92
C ARG A 739 58.14 -25.22 -50.50
N LEU A 740 57.03 -25.87 -50.80
CA LEU A 740 56.62 -27.22 -50.38
C LEU A 740 56.03 -27.99 -51.57
N ASP A 741 56.51 -27.67 -52.76
CA ASP A 741 56.07 -28.33 -53.99
C ASP A 741 56.39 -29.84 -53.88
N GLN A 742 55.44 -30.70 -54.26
CA GLN A 742 55.52 -32.17 -54.21
C GLN A 742 55.56 -32.81 -52.81
N ALA A 743 55.33 -32.03 -51.74
CA ALA A 743 55.37 -32.57 -50.38
C ALA A 743 54.22 -33.54 -50.09
N ASN A 744 54.50 -34.62 -49.34
CA ASN A 744 53.49 -35.58 -48.88
C ASN A 744 52.95 -35.25 -47.48
N PHE A 745 51.67 -34.90 -47.42
CA PHE A 745 50.87 -34.63 -46.22
C PHE A 745 49.71 -35.62 -46.03
N SER A 746 49.75 -36.77 -46.69
CA SER A 746 48.68 -37.75 -46.63
C SER A 746 48.41 -38.23 -45.19
N ASN A 747 47.13 -38.39 -44.84
CA ASN A 747 46.63 -38.85 -43.55
C ASN A 747 46.93 -37.94 -42.34
N LEU A 748 47.41 -36.71 -42.55
CA LEU A 748 47.73 -35.79 -41.45
C LEU A 748 46.51 -34.98 -40.97
N ASP A 749 46.46 -34.66 -39.68
CA ASP A 749 45.58 -33.62 -39.15
C ASP A 749 46.24 -32.23 -39.25
N LEU A 750 45.79 -31.48 -40.24
CA LEU A 750 46.18 -30.11 -40.55
C LEU A 750 45.07 -29.11 -40.19
N SER A 751 44.04 -29.51 -39.44
CA SER A 751 42.87 -28.66 -39.19
C SER A 751 43.26 -27.31 -38.56
N GLY A 752 42.73 -26.23 -39.15
CA GLY A 752 43.04 -24.85 -38.75
C GLY A 752 44.44 -24.33 -39.11
N ALA A 753 45.31 -25.13 -39.75
CA ALA A 753 46.63 -24.69 -40.19
C ALA A 753 46.53 -23.57 -41.25
N SER A 754 47.59 -22.77 -41.39
CA SER A 754 47.64 -21.70 -42.40
C SER A 754 48.83 -21.90 -43.33
N PHE A 755 48.55 -21.85 -44.64
CA PHE A 755 49.50 -21.99 -45.75
C PHE A 755 49.53 -20.73 -46.63
N PHE A 756 49.19 -19.57 -46.07
CA PHE A 756 48.99 -18.33 -46.82
C PHE A 756 50.14 -18.04 -47.81
N ARG A 757 49.85 -17.99 -49.11
CA ARG A 757 50.83 -17.78 -50.20
C ARG A 757 51.98 -18.79 -50.27
N ALA A 758 51.87 -19.97 -49.66
CA ALA A 758 52.84 -21.04 -49.87
C ALA A 758 52.77 -21.58 -51.32
N SER A 759 53.86 -22.20 -51.76
CA SER A 759 53.89 -23.02 -52.97
C SER A 759 53.82 -24.49 -52.55
N LEU A 760 52.78 -25.17 -53.00
CA LEU A 760 52.40 -26.55 -52.72
C LEU A 760 51.97 -27.23 -54.03
N ASN A 761 52.61 -26.86 -55.14
CA ASN A 761 52.32 -27.45 -56.45
C ASN A 761 52.59 -28.96 -56.37
N ARG A 762 51.65 -29.79 -56.83
CA ARG A 762 51.75 -31.26 -56.78
C ARG A 762 51.90 -31.88 -55.39
N ALA A 763 51.57 -31.16 -54.31
CA ALA A 763 51.56 -31.74 -52.97
C ALA A 763 50.44 -32.81 -52.84
N ASP A 764 50.67 -33.82 -52.00
CA ASP A 764 49.73 -34.91 -51.73
C ASP A 764 49.10 -34.72 -50.35
N PHE A 765 47.77 -34.56 -50.29
CA PHE A 765 46.99 -34.43 -49.06
C PHE A 765 45.95 -35.54 -48.90
N MET A 766 46.17 -36.71 -49.51
CA MET A 766 45.22 -37.82 -49.46
C MET A 766 44.81 -38.16 -48.03
N ASN A 767 43.52 -38.32 -47.73
CA ASN A 767 42.96 -38.58 -46.38
C ASN A 767 43.31 -37.54 -45.29
N ALA A 768 43.87 -36.38 -45.63
CA ALA A 768 44.25 -35.40 -44.61
C ALA A 768 43.02 -34.64 -44.06
N ASN A 769 42.99 -34.38 -42.75
CA ASN A 769 42.01 -33.47 -42.16
C ASN A 769 42.54 -32.04 -42.24
N MET A 770 42.00 -31.24 -43.15
CA MET A 770 42.33 -29.84 -43.39
C MET A 770 41.13 -28.92 -43.12
N SER A 771 40.21 -29.34 -42.24
CA SER A 771 39.05 -28.52 -41.92
C SER A 771 39.48 -27.17 -41.35
N ARG A 772 38.84 -26.08 -41.81
CA ARG A 772 39.14 -24.68 -41.41
C ARG A 772 40.58 -24.20 -41.70
N THR A 773 41.31 -24.90 -42.58
CA THR A 773 42.65 -24.45 -43.01
C THR A 773 42.60 -23.14 -43.80
N LYS A 774 43.70 -22.38 -43.81
CA LYS A 774 43.82 -21.11 -44.53
C LYS A 774 44.84 -21.21 -45.67
N PHE A 775 44.36 -21.42 -46.89
CA PHE A 775 45.09 -21.52 -48.14
C PHE A 775 45.00 -20.26 -49.03
N ILE A 776 44.65 -19.11 -48.46
CA ILE A 776 44.46 -17.88 -49.24
C ILE A 776 45.71 -17.52 -50.06
N GLY A 777 45.55 -17.37 -51.38
CA GLY A 777 46.63 -17.03 -52.32
C GLY A 777 47.72 -18.10 -52.51
N THR A 778 47.48 -19.34 -52.08
CA THR A 778 48.44 -20.45 -52.15
C THR A 778 48.50 -21.04 -53.56
N ASN A 779 49.68 -21.48 -54.01
CA ASN A 779 49.81 -22.26 -55.24
C ASN A 779 49.66 -23.75 -54.94
N LEU A 780 48.48 -24.30 -55.20
CA LEU A 780 48.07 -25.69 -55.01
C LEU A 780 47.78 -26.36 -56.37
N SER A 781 48.38 -25.87 -57.44
CA SER A 781 48.15 -26.42 -58.78
C SER A 781 48.63 -27.86 -58.85
N GLU A 782 47.86 -28.73 -59.50
CA GLU A 782 48.14 -30.16 -59.62
C GLU A 782 48.27 -30.92 -58.28
N ALA A 783 47.84 -30.34 -57.15
CA ALA A 783 47.84 -31.01 -55.84
C ALA A 783 46.75 -32.08 -55.75
N SER A 784 46.97 -33.12 -54.94
CA SER A 784 46.00 -34.20 -54.66
C SER A 784 45.35 -34.01 -53.30
N PHE A 785 44.02 -34.07 -53.26
CA PHE A 785 43.18 -33.95 -52.06
C PHE A 785 42.26 -35.17 -51.89
N ILE A 786 42.60 -36.30 -52.50
CA ILE A 786 41.72 -37.48 -52.54
C ILE A 786 41.29 -37.88 -51.12
N ASP A 787 39.98 -38.02 -50.88
CA ASP A 787 39.38 -38.36 -49.57
C ASP A 787 39.73 -37.39 -48.42
N ALA A 788 40.20 -36.17 -48.72
CA ALA A 788 40.55 -35.19 -47.71
C ALA A 788 39.32 -34.43 -47.16
N ASN A 789 39.45 -33.87 -45.95
CA ASN A 789 38.44 -32.98 -45.36
C ASN A 789 38.90 -31.52 -45.38
N LEU A 790 38.40 -30.72 -46.31
CA LEU A 790 38.59 -29.27 -46.40
C LEU A 790 37.33 -28.46 -45.99
N SER A 791 36.44 -29.04 -45.16
CA SER A 791 35.23 -28.34 -44.73
C SER A 791 35.58 -27.01 -44.05
N LYS A 792 34.90 -25.94 -44.48
CA LYS A 792 35.10 -24.56 -44.00
C LYS A 792 36.53 -24.01 -44.19
N ALA A 793 37.33 -24.59 -45.09
CA ALA A 793 38.65 -24.08 -45.44
C ALA A 793 38.55 -22.75 -46.22
N ARG A 794 39.57 -21.89 -46.09
CA ARG A 794 39.68 -20.61 -46.79
C ARG A 794 40.70 -20.70 -47.92
N LEU A 795 40.21 -20.85 -49.15
CA LEU A 795 40.94 -21.03 -50.40
C LEU A 795 40.83 -19.80 -51.32
N ASP A 796 40.40 -18.64 -50.80
CA ASP A 796 40.26 -17.41 -51.59
C ASP A 796 41.55 -17.08 -52.37
N PHE A 797 41.43 -16.72 -53.64
CA PHE A 797 42.56 -16.39 -54.53
C PHE A 797 43.62 -17.50 -54.70
N ALA A 798 43.37 -18.73 -54.24
CA ALA A 798 44.32 -19.83 -54.40
C ALA A 798 44.39 -20.29 -55.86
N ASN A 799 45.57 -20.74 -56.30
CA ASN A 799 45.71 -21.43 -57.58
C ASN A 799 45.56 -22.93 -57.38
N LEU A 800 44.41 -23.46 -57.77
CA LEU A 800 44.00 -24.87 -57.67
C LEU A 800 43.84 -25.50 -59.06
N SER A 801 44.48 -24.91 -60.09
CA SER A 801 44.35 -25.39 -61.46
C SER A 801 44.83 -26.84 -61.57
N LYS A 802 44.04 -27.70 -62.20
CA LYS A 802 44.33 -29.14 -62.36
C LYS A 802 44.51 -29.91 -61.05
N ALA A 803 44.06 -29.36 -59.92
CA ALA A 803 44.06 -30.09 -58.66
C ALA A 803 43.05 -31.25 -58.70
N ASP A 804 43.36 -32.30 -57.97
CA ASP A 804 42.55 -33.50 -57.82
C ASP A 804 41.85 -33.46 -56.46
N PHE A 805 40.52 -33.51 -56.46
CA PHE A 805 39.68 -33.46 -55.27
C PHE A 805 38.74 -34.67 -55.16
N HIS A 806 39.08 -35.84 -55.72
CA HIS A 806 38.15 -36.98 -55.66
C HIS A 806 37.71 -37.27 -54.21
N SER A 807 36.41 -37.41 -53.98
CA SER A 807 35.81 -37.70 -52.67
C SER A 807 36.16 -36.70 -51.54
N THR A 808 36.53 -35.46 -51.88
CA THR A 808 36.87 -34.44 -50.88
C THR A 808 35.63 -33.81 -50.25
N ASN A 809 35.65 -33.55 -48.94
CA ASN A 809 34.67 -32.67 -48.28
C ASN A 809 35.12 -31.20 -48.32
N LEU A 810 34.45 -30.36 -49.10
CA LEU A 810 34.63 -28.91 -49.21
C LEU A 810 33.42 -28.12 -48.70
N SER A 811 32.57 -28.73 -47.86
CA SER A 811 31.34 -28.10 -47.37
C SER A 811 31.63 -26.80 -46.61
N GLY A 812 30.95 -25.72 -46.98
CA GLY A 812 31.12 -24.38 -46.42
C GLY A 812 32.49 -23.74 -46.68
N ALA A 813 33.31 -24.25 -47.61
CA ALA A 813 34.62 -23.66 -47.92
C ALA A 813 34.49 -22.30 -48.63
N GLU A 814 35.44 -21.40 -48.38
CA GLU A 814 35.55 -20.08 -49.03
C GLU A 814 36.54 -20.15 -50.19
N LEU A 815 36.06 -20.19 -51.43
CA LEU A 815 36.83 -20.35 -52.67
C LEU A 815 36.76 -19.09 -53.55
N GLY A 816 36.49 -17.92 -52.96
CA GLY A 816 36.24 -16.68 -53.69
C GLY A 816 37.44 -16.29 -54.56
N SER A 817 37.21 -16.01 -55.84
CA SER A 817 38.26 -15.65 -56.82
C SER A 817 39.40 -16.67 -56.96
N ALA A 818 39.23 -17.91 -56.50
CA ALA A 818 40.21 -18.98 -56.68
C ALA A 818 40.25 -19.45 -58.14
N ASN A 819 41.37 -20.03 -58.56
CA ASN A 819 41.52 -20.63 -59.88
C ASN A 819 41.45 -22.15 -59.82
N LEU A 820 40.31 -22.75 -60.13
CA LEU A 820 40.11 -24.20 -60.20
C LEU A 820 40.13 -24.72 -61.64
N SER A 821 40.60 -23.95 -62.61
CA SER A 821 40.52 -24.36 -64.02
C SER A 821 41.10 -25.77 -64.25
N GLN A 822 40.36 -26.63 -64.94
CA GLN A 822 40.75 -28.02 -65.23
C GLN A 822 40.90 -28.92 -63.99
N ALA A 823 40.43 -28.52 -62.81
CA ALA A 823 40.42 -29.39 -61.63
C ALA A 823 39.37 -30.51 -61.74
N THR A 824 39.62 -31.61 -61.02
CA THR A 824 38.71 -32.76 -60.95
C THR A 824 38.00 -32.79 -59.60
N LEU A 825 36.69 -32.59 -59.60
CA LEU A 825 35.81 -32.64 -58.44
C LEU A 825 34.84 -33.82 -58.61
N TRP A 826 35.33 -35.06 -58.47
CA TRP A 826 34.44 -36.23 -58.49
C TRP A 826 34.00 -36.57 -57.07
N TYR A 827 32.70 -36.80 -56.84
CA TYR A 827 32.15 -37.17 -55.52
C TYR A 827 32.43 -36.14 -54.40
N VAL A 828 32.60 -34.87 -54.76
CA VAL A 828 32.94 -33.79 -53.81
C VAL A 828 31.68 -33.26 -53.12
N ASP A 829 31.78 -32.96 -51.83
CA ASP A 829 30.77 -32.15 -51.14
C ASP A 829 31.17 -30.67 -51.11
N LEU A 830 30.54 -29.85 -51.94
CA LEU A 830 30.66 -28.39 -51.99
C LEU A 830 29.42 -27.69 -51.42
N SER A 831 28.62 -28.36 -50.60
CA SER A 831 27.42 -27.75 -50.03
C SER A 831 27.74 -26.49 -49.23
N GLU A 832 26.96 -25.44 -49.42
CA GLU A 832 27.12 -24.12 -48.79
C GLU A 832 28.48 -23.42 -49.07
N ALA A 833 29.28 -23.91 -50.01
CA ALA A 833 30.57 -23.30 -50.34
C ALA A 833 30.42 -21.94 -51.05
N TYR A 834 31.37 -21.03 -50.82
CA TYR A 834 31.43 -19.73 -51.47
C TYR A 834 32.38 -19.77 -52.68
N LEU A 835 31.84 -19.88 -53.89
CA LEU A 835 32.54 -19.95 -55.18
C LEU A 835 32.38 -18.63 -55.98
N GLY A 836 32.24 -17.50 -55.29
CA GLY A 836 32.04 -16.20 -55.94
C GLY A 836 33.25 -15.77 -56.76
N SER A 837 33.06 -15.37 -58.02
CA SER A 837 34.13 -14.97 -58.95
C SER A 837 35.22 -16.03 -59.19
N THR A 838 34.98 -17.29 -58.84
CA THR A 838 35.93 -18.40 -59.01
C THR A 838 36.07 -18.78 -60.48
N ASN A 839 37.28 -19.11 -60.94
CA ASN A 839 37.51 -19.65 -62.27
C ASN A 839 37.32 -21.18 -62.26
N LEU A 840 36.19 -21.63 -62.77
CA LEU A 840 35.78 -23.04 -62.86
C LEU A 840 35.79 -23.54 -64.31
N ASN A 841 36.61 -22.92 -65.17
CA ASN A 841 36.71 -23.29 -66.58
C ASN A 841 37.21 -24.73 -66.74
N GLU A 842 36.50 -25.55 -67.51
CA GLU A 842 36.85 -26.96 -67.80
C GLU A 842 36.93 -27.87 -66.56
N VAL A 843 36.27 -27.51 -65.46
CA VAL A 843 36.17 -28.34 -64.25
C VAL A 843 35.27 -29.55 -64.47
N GLN A 844 35.63 -30.68 -63.89
CA GLN A 844 34.83 -31.92 -63.92
C GLN A 844 34.09 -32.07 -62.58
N PHE A 845 32.76 -32.03 -62.60
CA PHE A 845 31.90 -31.99 -61.40
C PHE A 845 31.15 -33.30 -61.13
N ASP A 846 31.67 -34.41 -61.62
CA ASP A 846 30.94 -35.68 -61.66
C ASP A 846 30.51 -36.11 -60.25
N ASN A 847 29.21 -36.33 -60.05
CA ASN A 847 28.65 -36.70 -58.74
C ASN A 847 28.91 -35.71 -57.58
N THR A 848 29.09 -34.41 -57.86
CA THR A 848 29.38 -33.38 -56.84
C THR A 848 28.12 -32.75 -56.23
N ASN A 849 28.10 -32.57 -54.91
CA ASN A 849 27.05 -31.83 -54.21
C ASN A 849 27.36 -30.33 -54.15
N LEU A 850 26.66 -29.49 -54.91
CA LEU A 850 26.78 -28.03 -54.87
C LEU A 850 25.62 -27.36 -54.10
N SER A 851 24.88 -28.11 -53.28
CA SER A 851 23.66 -27.60 -52.65
C SER A 851 23.93 -26.37 -51.78
N GLY A 852 23.26 -25.24 -52.04
CA GLY A 852 23.44 -24.01 -51.28
C GLY A 852 24.69 -23.20 -51.63
N ALA A 853 25.52 -23.65 -52.57
CA ALA A 853 26.76 -22.96 -52.94
C ALA A 853 26.49 -21.60 -53.61
N ASN A 854 27.39 -20.63 -53.40
CA ASN A 854 27.35 -19.33 -54.07
C ASN A 854 28.28 -19.29 -55.29
N LEU A 855 27.70 -19.20 -56.49
CA LEU A 855 28.37 -19.14 -57.79
C LEU A 855 28.25 -17.76 -58.47
N GLU A 856 27.91 -16.70 -57.74
CA GLU A 856 27.83 -15.33 -58.27
C GLU A 856 29.15 -14.94 -58.97
N ARG A 857 29.06 -14.47 -60.22
CA ARG A 857 30.22 -14.10 -61.07
C ARG A 857 31.21 -15.24 -61.38
N ALA A 858 30.91 -16.48 -61.05
CA ALA A 858 31.81 -17.60 -61.30
C ALA A 858 31.94 -17.88 -62.81
N ASN A 859 33.13 -18.29 -63.26
CA ASN A 859 33.37 -18.69 -64.65
C ASN A 859 33.21 -20.21 -64.81
N MET A 860 32.01 -20.69 -65.13
CA MET A 860 31.68 -22.12 -65.34
C MET A 860 31.88 -22.58 -66.79
N LYS A 861 32.64 -21.84 -67.60
CA LYS A 861 32.80 -22.13 -69.03
C LYS A 861 33.35 -23.54 -69.24
N ASN A 862 32.77 -24.30 -70.19
CA ASN A 862 33.19 -25.65 -70.53
C ASN A 862 33.22 -26.65 -69.34
N ALA A 863 32.55 -26.37 -68.22
CA ALA A 863 32.44 -27.31 -67.12
C ALA A 863 31.70 -28.58 -67.57
N LYS A 864 32.08 -29.72 -67.00
CA LYS A 864 31.54 -31.04 -67.35
C LYS A 864 30.81 -31.64 -66.16
N PHE A 865 29.62 -32.16 -66.43
CA PHE A 865 28.82 -32.92 -65.49
C PHE A 865 28.61 -34.33 -66.03
N GLN A 866 28.95 -35.34 -65.27
CA GLN A 866 28.62 -36.72 -65.57
C GLN A 866 28.09 -37.39 -64.30
N CYS A 867 27.02 -38.17 -64.46
CA CYS A 867 26.59 -39.08 -63.41
C CYS A 867 27.01 -40.50 -63.80
N SER A 868 27.99 -41.06 -63.10
CA SER A 868 28.34 -42.47 -63.23
C SER A 868 27.35 -43.28 -62.39
N GLY A 869 26.30 -43.83 -63.04
CA GLY A 869 25.39 -44.78 -62.41
C GLY A 869 26.04 -46.12 -62.01
N LEU A 870 27.34 -46.28 -62.26
CA LEU A 870 28.16 -47.42 -61.87
C LEU A 870 29.02 -47.02 -60.68
N ALA A 871 28.91 -47.76 -59.58
CA ALA A 871 29.85 -47.67 -58.47
C ALA A 871 31.27 -47.90 -59.00
N ILE A 872 32.09 -46.85 -59.02
CA ILE A 872 33.49 -46.99 -59.40
C ILE A 872 34.19 -47.55 -58.15
N GLU A 873 34.50 -48.85 -58.15
CA GLU A 873 35.44 -49.42 -57.17
C GLU A 873 36.83 -48.83 -57.43
N HIS A 874 37.31 -47.96 -56.54
CA HIS A 874 38.68 -47.46 -56.62
C HIS A 874 39.65 -48.47 -55.95
N PRO A 875 40.70 -48.94 -56.65
CA PRO A 875 41.58 -49.97 -56.13
C PRO A 875 42.61 -49.36 -55.18
N ARG A 876 42.23 -49.15 -53.90
CA ARG A 876 43.09 -49.17 -52.68
C ARG A 876 42.38 -48.81 -51.36
N LEU A 877 41.04 -48.86 -51.31
CA LEU A 877 40.28 -48.88 -50.05
C LEU A 877 40.40 -50.25 -49.38
N GLY A 878 41.55 -50.51 -48.78
CA GLY A 878 41.87 -51.76 -48.11
C GLY A 878 42.35 -51.59 -46.68
N LEU A 879 41.83 -50.62 -45.92
CA LEU A 879 42.07 -50.53 -44.46
C LEU A 879 40.85 -49.92 -43.74
N ALA A 880 40.10 -50.82 -43.08
CA ALA A 880 39.18 -50.70 -41.93
C ALA A 880 38.54 -49.35 -41.56
N GLY A 881 37.19 -49.32 -41.59
CA GLY A 881 36.38 -48.35 -40.87
C GLY A 881 34.94 -48.27 -41.40
N GLU A 882 33.97 -48.68 -40.60
CA GLU A 882 32.54 -48.69 -40.90
C GLU A 882 32.02 -47.29 -41.28
N HIS A 883 31.73 -47.03 -42.57
CA HIS A 883 30.73 -46.07 -43.08
C HIS A 883 30.68 -46.17 -44.62
N HIS A 884 30.20 -47.30 -45.16
CA HIS A 884 29.84 -47.37 -46.57
C HIS A 884 28.45 -46.74 -46.77
N GLN A 885 28.40 -45.43 -46.94
CA GLN A 885 27.24 -44.82 -47.60
C GLN A 885 27.35 -45.09 -49.10
N ALA A 886 26.29 -45.64 -49.68
CA ALA A 886 26.18 -45.85 -51.11
C ALA A 886 26.42 -44.53 -51.86
N PHE A 887 27.53 -44.41 -52.58
CA PHE A 887 27.80 -43.30 -53.49
C PHE A 887 26.90 -43.42 -54.73
N HIS A 888 25.61 -43.15 -54.55
CA HIS A 888 24.67 -42.87 -55.63
C HIS A 888 24.13 -41.45 -55.43
N GLN A 889 24.90 -40.46 -55.85
CA GLN A 889 24.42 -39.07 -55.97
C GLN A 889 24.96 -38.48 -57.26
N CYS A 890 24.08 -38.19 -58.21
CA CYS A 890 24.44 -37.36 -59.34
C CYS A 890 24.74 -35.92 -58.87
N THR A 891 25.42 -35.13 -59.68
CA THR A 891 25.72 -33.73 -59.35
C THR A 891 24.43 -32.98 -59.01
N THR A 892 24.36 -32.28 -57.87
CA THR A 892 23.15 -31.56 -57.46
C THR A 892 23.37 -30.05 -57.29
N LEU A 893 22.45 -29.23 -57.80
CA LEU A 893 22.48 -27.76 -57.73
C LEU A 893 21.37 -27.18 -56.83
N LYS A 894 20.89 -27.93 -55.84
CA LYS A 894 19.77 -27.49 -55.00
C LYS A 894 20.11 -26.17 -54.28
N ASN A 895 19.26 -25.16 -54.37
CA ASN A 895 19.40 -23.89 -53.62
C ASN A 895 20.71 -23.10 -53.88
N ILE A 896 21.38 -23.29 -55.02
CA ILE A 896 22.54 -22.46 -55.35
C ILE A 896 22.18 -20.98 -55.50
N LYS A 897 23.16 -20.09 -55.32
CA LYS A 897 23.08 -18.67 -55.66
C LYS A 897 23.92 -18.40 -56.91
N TRP A 898 23.41 -17.61 -57.83
CA TRP A 898 24.12 -17.19 -59.04
C TRP A 898 23.56 -15.84 -59.52
N ASP A 899 24.29 -15.16 -60.40
CA ASP A 899 23.85 -13.89 -60.98
C ASP A 899 23.95 -13.91 -62.52
N ARG A 900 23.72 -12.75 -63.15
CA ARG A 900 23.82 -12.60 -64.61
C ARG A 900 25.26 -12.63 -65.13
N GLU A 901 26.24 -12.44 -64.25
CA GLU A 901 27.66 -12.43 -64.60
C GLU A 901 28.26 -13.85 -64.53
N THR A 902 27.60 -14.80 -63.86
CA THR A 902 27.99 -16.22 -63.89
C THR A 902 28.01 -16.76 -65.32
N ASN A 903 29.17 -17.23 -65.79
CA ASN A 903 29.38 -17.67 -67.16
C ASN A 903 29.11 -19.17 -67.35
N TRP A 904 27.97 -19.51 -67.94
CA TRP A 904 27.54 -20.90 -68.17
C TRP A 904 27.86 -21.44 -69.59
N GLN A 905 28.71 -20.76 -70.36
CA GLN A 905 28.94 -21.10 -71.77
C GLN A 905 29.64 -22.46 -71.95
N GLY A 906 29.15 -23.30 -72.86
CA GLY A 906 29.85 -24.53 -73.29
C GLY A 906 29.80 -25.68 -72.29
N ILE A 907 28.93 -25.61 -71.29
CA ILE A 907 28.76 -26.68 -70.29
C ILE A 907 28.23 -27.96 -70.94
N GLN A 908 28.78 -29.10 -70.52
CA GLN A 908 28.42 -30.43 -70.98
C GLN A 908 27.72 -31.22 -69.87
N GLY A 909 26.74 -32.05 -70.24
CA GLY A 909 26.15 -33.02 -69.32
C GLY A 909 25.04 -32.53 -68.39
N TRP A 910 24.38 -31.41 -68.73
CA TRP A 910 23.23 -30.87 -67.99
C TRP A 910 22.13 -31.89 -67.73
N GLU A 911 21.96 -32.86 -68.63
CA GLU A 911 21.01 -33.96 -68.53
C GLU A 911 21.31 -34.91 -67.36
N THR A 912 22.48 -34.85 -66.75
CA THR A 912 22.84 -35.70 -65.61
C THR A 912 22.68 -35.01 -64.25
N VAL A 913 22.45 -33.70 -64.23
CA VAL A 913 22.39 -32.88 -63.00
C VAL A 913 21.00 -32.93 -62.34
N GLU A 914 20.97 -33.10 -61.03
CA GLU A 914 19.76 -33.15 -60.19
C GLU A 914 19.46 -31.83 -59.48
N ASN A 915 18.17 -31.59 -59.20
CA ASN A 915 17.68 -30.42 -58.45
C ASN A 915 18.14 -29.05 -59.00
N ILE A 916 18.26 -28.91 -60.33
CA ILE A 916 18.56 -27.62 -60.97
C ILE A 916 17.43 -26.64 -60.62
N PRO A 917 17.75 -25.45 -60.05
CA PRO A 917 16.74 -24.45 -59.69
C PRO A 917 15.89 -24.04 -60.91
N PRO A 918 14.55 -23.89 -60.76
CA PRO A 918 13.67 -23.55 -61.88
C PRO A 918 14.07 -22.27 -62.63
N ALA A 919 14.52 -21.25 -61.90
CA ALA A 919 14.99 -19.99 -62.49
C ALA A 919 16.24 -20.18 -63.36
N LEU A 920 17.15 -21.09 -62.98
CA LEU A 920 18.35 -21.40 -63.76
C LEU A 920 17.99 -22.20 -65.02
N LYS A 921 17.07 -23.18 -64.91
CA LYS A 921 16.56 -23.90 -66.08
C LYS A 921 15.96 -22.94 -67.11
N GLN A 922 15.18 -21.96 -66.65
CA GLN A 922 14.58 -20.94 -67.51
C GLN A 922 15.65 -20.04 -68.16
N GLN A 923 16.64 -19.59 -67.38
CA GLN A 923 17.74 -18.75 -67.88
C GLN A 923 18.57 -19.44 -68.98
N LEU A 924 18.77 -20.76 -68.86
CA LEU A 924 19.60 -21.55 -69.78
C LEU A 924 18.81 -22.26 -70.89
N GLY A 925 17.46 -22.18 -70.88
CA GLY A 925 16.61 -22.86 -71.86
C GLY A 925 16.61 -24.39 -71.75
N LEU A 926 16.81 -24.94 -70.54
CA LEU A 926 16.82 -26.39 -70.29
C LEU A 926 15.39 -26.95 -70.21
N LYS A 927 15.16 -28.14 -70.78
CA LYS A 927 13.86 -28.83 -70.72
C LYS A 927 13.72 -29.64 -69.43
N ASP A 928 12.52 -29.70 -68.85
CA ASP A 928 12.24 -30.60 -67.73
C ASP A 928 12.33 -32.06 -68.16
N LYS A 929 13.05 -32.88 -67.40
CA LYS A 929 12.94 -34.34 -67.49
C LYS A 929 11.49 -34.68 -67.16
N LYS A 930 10.74 -35.21 -68.14
CA LYS A 930 9.44 -35.83 -67.87
C LYS A 930 9.66 -36.94 -66.85
N GLU A 931 9.02 -36.84 -65.69
CA GLU A 931 8.70 -37.99 -64.87
C GLU A 931 7.76 -38.87 -65.69
N ASP A 932 8.32 -39.79 -66.46
CA ASP A 932 7.57 -40.87 -67.10
C ASP A 932 7.82 -42.16 -66.33
N GLY A 933 6.73 -42.80 -65.91
CA GLY A 933 6.73 -44.14 -65.36
C GLY A 933 6.70 -44.25 -63.83
N ARG A 934 5.49 -44.15 -63.25
CA ARG A 934 4.93 -45.28 -62.48
C ARG A 934 3.43 -45.10 -62.23
N GLU A 935 2.71 -46.12 -62.68
CA GLU A 935 1.27 -46.26 -62.74
C GLU A 935 0.59 -46.13 -61.38
N LYS A 936 -0.59 -45.49 -61.42
CA LYS A 936 -1.60 -45.61 -60.37
C LYS A 936 -2.18 -47.03 -60.40
N THR A 937 -1.89 -47.84 -59.39
CA THR A 937 -2.76 -48.95 -58.99
C THR A 937 -3.66 -48.49 -57.85
N GLU A 938 -4.92 -48.26 -58.20
CA GLU A 938 -6.04 -48.20 -57.24
C GLU A 938 -6.23 -49.57 -56.60
N GLU A 939 -6.12 -49.67 -55.27
CA GLU A 939 -6.60 -50.84 -54.54
C GLU A 939 -7.90 -50.49 -53.79
N LYS A 940 -8.95 -51.17 -54.24
CA LYS A 940 -10.33 -51.07 -53.79
C LYS A 940 -10.50 -51.56 -52.35
N LYS A 941 -11.38 -50.86 -51.64
CA LYS A 941 -12.08 -51.27 -50.42
C LYS A 941 -12.47 -52.76 -50.43
N LYS A 942 -12.08 -53.49 -49.38
CA LYS A 942 -12.73 -54.73 -48.93
C LYS A 942 -14.20 -54.46 -48.52
N PRO A 943 -15.14 -55.38 -48.83
CA PRO A 943 -16.33 -55.64 -48.03
C PRO A 943 -16.16 -56.97 -47.23
N PRO A 944 -17.10 -57.32 -46.32
CA PRO A 944 -16.77 -57.84 -45.00
C PRO A 944 -16.79 -59.36 -44.87
N ARG A 945 -15.93 -59.88 -43.99
CA ARG A 945 -16.25 -60.77 -42.85
C ARG A 945 -15.01 -60.98 -41.99
#